data_AF-A0A1I1IYF4-F1
#
_entry.id   AF-A0A1I1IYF4-F1
#
_cell.length_a   1.000
_cell.length_b   1.000
_cell.length_c   1.000
_cell.angle_alpha   90.00
_cell.angle_beta   90.00
_cell.angle_gamma   90.00
#
_symmetry.space_group_name_H-M   'P 1'
#
loop_
_entity.id
_entity.type
_entity.pdbx_description
1 polymer ?
#
loop_
_entity_poly.entity_id
_entity_poly.type
_entity_poly.pdbx_seq_one_letter_code
_entity_poly.pdbx_strand_id
1 'polypeptide(L)'
;MALALAALVCLSMLAVGGTYSVSATDGDETEYDVESYADVEEADALEPADELYINDDGSGVLVYTEDTDDEIDEMKLGADVGEGLAHILVSGEHDGEEDVEGQMSAVLEDDRFTADGALTMEQPPELEELDVEIVGKQTQETSEFDADVYALIGGEDGGIQQVSTAGTGAVQTQTQAQQQRLFESASTAGDIEVTGDTFSSSGTVDVDFGTAPMTDSPDETFAFDLSQTGTGYEIEVTERETVFNSMFADPVEEWETEAKAKATLEEQYAGTAADLGGDVTVEITSHEFKELDQQRDTYLKDVEYTVTYEGIEDGLEDALAEELADDPSTDLSEDDAERIAGQLTEIEIETVEFDMTTGDEALEAAWNVQIAEYAPVMEAMMEISEATLDDEQENTFDDEFEDVDEMLAAQQAADLRTTVEWDVNVAYTDDNRIELEATATGDTENYDAYTDELADRGIDVADQETTFEFNAYTEDGEINVDGNVEVGMDDLAEEFLTSVTTAMQDESDELGNFASTLEDSELEIAKVDVDVDSETVELEAGAKFNDTESLIEDGVLGDNVAVTQIVGENDDDAEEVATYVYVQDLETDDEMSEDELTELGLVDDDTEVYEPGEGDREFPEMDTEAAANYLGVDLEDEDGMPGFGFAGAIAALGAVLAVLIARRA
;
A
#
# COMPACT_ATOMS: atom_id res chain seq x y z
N MET A 1 14.57 -13.66 6.10
CA MET A 1 13.18 -13.21 6.20
C MET A 1 13.18 -11.70 6.37
N ALA A 2 13.72 -11.14 7.45
CA ALA A 2 13.91 -9.69 7.61
C ALA A 2 14.66 -8.98 6.45
N LEU A 3 15.76 -9.56 5.92
CA LEU A 3 16.49 -9.01 4.76
C LEU A 3 15.74 -9.10 3.42
N ALA A 4 14.85 -10.08 3.28
CA ALA A 4 13.99 -10.19 2.10
C ALA A 4 12.77 -9.29 2.24
N LEU A 5 12.30 -9.05 3.49
CA LEU A 5 11.23 -8.12 3.82
C LEU A 5 11.68 -6.67 3.64
N ALA A 6 12.87 -6.28 4.10
CA ALA A 6 13.40 -4.93 3.91
C ALA A 6 13.67 -4.60 2.43
N ALA A 7 14.20 -5.56 1.67
CA ALA A 7 14.36 -5.42 0.22
C ALA A 7 13.02 -5.42 -0.53
N LEU A 8 12.02 -6.21 -0.07
CA LEU A 8 10.65 -6.17 -0.62
C LEU A 8 9.94 -4.86 -0.27
N VAL A 9 10.13 -4.32 0.94
CA VAL A 9 9.56 -3.04 1.38
C VAL A 9 10.19 -1.88 0.59
N CYS A 10 11.51 -1.90 0.37
CA CYS A 10 12.17 -0.91 -0.49
C CYS A 10 11.72 -1.03 -1.96
N LEU A 11 11.58 -2.26 -2.50
CA LEU A 11 11.10 -2.49 -3.86
C LEU A 11 9.60 -2.19 -4.04
N SER A 12 8.76 -2.45 -3.03
CA SER A 12 7.34 -2.13 -3.05
C SER A 12 7.10 -0.62 -2.88
N MET A 13 7.90 0.06 -2.06
CA MET A 13 7.87 1.53 -1.95
C MET A 13 8.34 2.21 -3.24
N LEU A 14 9.33 1.64 -3.95
CA LEU A 14 9.77 2.15 -5.26
C LEU A 14 8.70 1.97 -6.36
N ALA A 15 7.87 0.93 -6.27
CA ALA A 15 6.74 0.72 -7.19
C ALA A 15 5.55 1.66 -6.91
N VAL A 16 5.35 2.06 -5.65
CA VAL A 16 4.28 2.98 -5.23
C VAL A 16 4.67 4.45 -5.41
N GLY A 17 5.94 4.81 -5.14
CA GLY A 17 6.40 6.20 -5.23
C GLY A 17 6.79 6.69 -6.63
N GLY A 18 6.97 5.80 -7.61
CA GLY A 18 7.58 6.13 -8.90
C GLY A 18 6.64 6.36 -10.09
N THR A 19 5.42 5.80 -10.08
CA THR A 19 4.57 5.83 -11.29
C THR A 19 3.07 6.02 -11.06
N TYR A 20 2.57 5.99 -9.82
CA TYR A 20 1.13 6.12 -9.55
C TYR A 20 0.88 6.82 -8.21
N SER A 21 0.77 8.14 -8.25
CA SER A 21 0.20 8.94 -7.16
C SER A 21 -1.20 9.40 -7.55
N VAL A 22 -2.10 8.48 -7.92
CA VAL A 22 -3.55 8.69 -7.89
C VAL A 22 -4.19 7.33 -7.65
N SER A 23 -5.21 7.35 -6.79
CA SER A 23 -6.04 6.28 -6.24
C SER A 23 -5.43 5.45 -5.10
N ALA A 24 -6.06 5.62 -3.94
CA ALA A 24 -5.95 4.75 -2.79
C ALA A 24 -6.24 3.32 -3.25
N THR A 25 -5.23 2.45 -3.24
CA THR A 25 -5.46 1.01 -3.38
C THR A 25 -6.30 0.54 -2.21
N ASP A 26 -7.54 0.11 -2.49
CA ASP A 26 -8.34 -0.68 -1.56
C ASP A 26 -7.54 -1.94 -1.18
N GLY A 27 -7.39 -2.13 0.13
CA GLY A 27 -6.71 -3.28 0.69
C GLY A 27 -7.55 -4.54 0.47
N ASP A 28 -7.00 -5.49 -0.27
CA ASP A 28 -7.51 -6.86 -0.38
C ASP A 28 -7.67 -7.47 1.03
N GLU A 29 -8.88 -7.89 1.38
CA GLU A 29 -9.27 -8.35 2.71
C GLU A 29 -8.43 -9.56 3.15
N THR A 30 -7.42 -9.33 3.98
CA THR A 30 -6.88 -10.40 4.82
C THR A 30 -7.72 -10.49 6.09
N GLU A 31 -8.50 -11.58 6.22
CA GLU A 31 -9.25 -11.97 7.43
C GLU A 31 -8.30 -12.03 8.65
N TYR A 32 -8.10 -10.89 9.30
CA TYR A 32 -7.68 -10.78 10.68
C TYR A 32 -8.91 -10.35 11.49
N ASP A 33 -9.33 -11.24 12.37
CA ASP A 33 -10.41 -11.07 13.34
C ASP A 33 -9.98 -10.00 14.37
N VAL A 34 -10.03 -8.72 13.97
CA VAL A 34 -10.07 -7.60 14.92
C VAL A 34 -11.54 -7.51 15.31
N GLU A 35 -11.89 -8.05 16.47
CA GLU A 35 -13.22 -7.87 17.06
C GLU A 35 -13.46 -6.35 17.15
N SER A 36 -14.35 -5.82 16.32
CA SER A 36 -14.75 -4.42 16.35
C SER A 36 -15.36 -4.15 17.73
N TYR A 37 -14.65 -3.41 18.59
CA TYR A 37 -15.14 -3.02 19.92
C TYR A 37 -16.28 -1.99 19.89
N ALA A 38 -16.91 -1.80 18.74
CA ALA A 38 -18.20 -1.16 18.61
C ALA A 38 -19.03 -2.01 17.65
N ASP A 39 -20.00 -2.75 18.20
CA ASP A 39 -21.09 -3.38 17.47
C ASP A 39 -21.97 -2.26 16.90
N VAL A 40 -21.48 -1.56 15.86
CA VAL A 40 -22.21 -0.48 15.16
C VAL A 40 -23.06 -1.06 14.01
N GLU A 41 -22.95 -2.38 13.75
CA GLU A 41 -23.68 -3.09 12.69
C GLU A 41 -25.21 -3.17 12.93
N GLU A 42 -25.71 -2.76 14.10
CA GLU A 42 -27.15 -2.60 14.38
C GLU A 42 -27.51 -1.15 14.79
N ALA A 43 -27.14 -0.13 13.99
CA ALA A 43 -27.68 1.24 14.12
C ALA A 43 -29.16 1.36 13.67
N ASP A 44 -29.97 0.33 13.91
CA ASP A 44 -31.36 0.22 13.46
C ASP A 44 -32.30 0.60 14.62
N ALA A 45 -32.47 1.90 14.83
CA ALA A 45 -33.18 2.55 15.94
C ALA A 45 -32.60 2.24 17.32
N LEU A 46 -32.24 3.30 18.08
CA LEU A 46 -31.91 3.16 19.51
C LEU A 46 -32.96 2.25 20.16
N GLU A 47 -32.49 1.19 20.84
CA GLU A 47 -33.39 0.33 21.61
C GLU A 47 -34.22 1.19 22.60
N PRO A 48 -35.34 0.67 23.13
CA PRO A 48 -36.03 1.38 24.20
C PRO A 48 -35.08 1.63 25.38
N ALA A 49 -35.04 2.86 25.88
CA ALA A 49 -34.17 3.24 27.00
C ALA A 49 -34.53 2.46 28.28
N ASP A 50 -33.54 2.26 29.15
CA ASP A 50 -33.77 1.68 30.49
C ASP A 50 -34.54 2.66 31.39
N GLU A 51 -34.15 3.95 31.35
CA GLU A 51 -34.77 5.01 32.12
C GLU A 51 -35.04 6.26 31.27
N LEU A 52 -36.13 6.98 31.57
CA LEU A 52 -36.45 8.30 31.01
C LEU A 52 -36.69 9.32 32.12
N TYR A 53 -36.03 10.46 32.06
CA TYR A 53 -36.24 11.59 32.98
C TYR A 53 -36.77 12.79 32.24
N ILE A 54 -37.94 13.32 32.64
CA ILE A 54 -38.56 14.48 32.00
C ILE A 54 -38.38 15.71 32.91
N ASN A 55 -37.86 16.80 32.34
CA ASN A 55 -37.61 18.06 33.03
C ASN A 55 -38.83 18.99 33.01
N ASP A 56 -38.85 19.96 33.94
CA ASP A 56 -39.92 20.98 34.08
C ASP A 56 -40.09 21.89 32.85
N ASP A 57 -39.09 21.94 31.96
CA ASP A 57 -39.07 22.74 30.74
C ASP A 57 -39.46 21.96 29.49
N GLY A 58 -39.82 20.68 29.63
CA GLY A 58 -40.22 19.80 28.53
C GLY A 58 -39.05 19.11 27.81
N SER A 59 -37.81 19.29 28.28
CA SER A 59 -36.67 18.45 27.84
C SER A 59 -36.68 17.08 28.55
N GLY A 60 -35.94 16.11 28.02
CA GLY A 60 -35.80 14.79 28.62
C GLY A 60 -34.38 14.23 28.53
N VAL A 61 -34.07 13.25 29.37
CA VAL A 61 -32.83 12.47 29.33
C VAL A 61 -33.19 10.98 29.27
N LEU A 62 -32.82 10.33 28.18
CA LEU A 62 -32.89 8.87 28.01
C LEU A 62 -31.58 8.27 28.54
N VAL A 63 -31.68 7.18 29.30
CA VAL A 63 -30.52 6.50 29.89
C VAL A 63 -30.50 5.06 29.42
N TYR A 64 -29.34 4.65 28.90
CA TYR A 64 -29.01 3.30 28.44
C TYR A 64 -27.89 2.76 29.31
N THR A 65 -28.02 1.50 29.75
CA THR A 65 -27.01 0.83 30.57
C THR A 65 -26.62 -0.50 29.93
N GLU A 66 -25.34 -0.63 29.63
CA GLU A 66 -24.78 -1.83 28.99
C GLU A 66 -23.66 -2.40 29.86
N ASP A 67 -23.58 -3.73 29.95
CA ASP A 67 -22.48 -4.42 30.63
C ASP A 67 -21.19 -4.20 29.82
N THR A 68 -20.11 -3.71 30.43
CA THR A 68 -18.81 -3.56 29.75
C THR A 68 -17.93 -4.79 29.93
N ASP A 69 -17.06 -5.03 28.95
CA ASP A 69 -15.98 -5.99 29.09
C ASP A 69 -14.96 -5.55 30.16
N ASP A 70 -14.39 -6.52 30.89
CA ASP A 70 -13.48 -6.30 32.02
C ASP A 70 -12.12 -5.65 31.63
N GLU A 71 -11.90 -5.34 30.34
CA GLU A 71 -10.61 -4.93 29.76
C GLU A 71 -10.53 -3.40 29.46
N ILE A 72 -11.63 -2.66 29.60
CA ILE A 72 -11.70 -1.21 29.40
C ILE A 72 -11.68 -0.52 30.76
N ASP A 73 -10.69 0.36 31.00
CA ASP A 73 -10.52 1.10 32.25
C ASP A 73 -11.31 2.41 32.26
N GLU A 74 -11.31 3.14 31.14
CA GLU A 74 -12.05 4.40 30.99
C GLU A 74 -12.67 4.48 29.60
N MET A 75 -13.94 4.81 29.54
CA MET A 75 -14.63 5.15 28.29
C MET A 75 -15.40 6.45 28.50
N LYS A 76 -15.11 7.45 27.67
CA LYS A 76 -15.88 8.69 27.55
C LYS A 76 -16.27 8.88 26.10
N LEU A 77 -17.54 9.11 25.90
CA LEU A 77 -18.15 9.42 24.61
C LEU A 77 -18.92 10.73 24.79
N GLY A 78 -18.74 11.68 23.89
CA GLY A 78 -19.35 12.99 23.99
C GLY A 78 -19.72 13.53 22.63
N ALA A 79 -20.92 14.06 22.52
CA ALA A 79 -21.38 14.75 21.34
C ALA A 79 -22.28 15.93 21.72
N ASP A 80 -22.00 17.11 21.18
CA ASP A 80 -22.79 18.33 21.39
C ASP A 80 -23.17 18.93 20.04
N VAL A 81 -24.47 18.93 19.75
CA VAL A 81 -25.01 19.41 18.46
C VAL A 81 -24.93 20.93 18.35
N GLY A 82 -25.08 21.64 19.48
CA GLY A 82 -25.10 23.09 19.50
C GLY A 82 -23.71 23.68 19.26
N GLU A 83 -22.68 23.02 19.78
CA GLU A 83 -21.28 23.38 19.56
C GLU A 83 -20.66 22.64 18.36
N GLY A 84 -21.37 21.72 17.72
CA GLY A 84 -20.89 20.92 16.58
C GLY A 84 -19.66 20.08 16.91
N LEU A 85 -19.58 19.55 18.13
CA LEU A 85 -18.41 18.82 18.64
C LEU A 85 -18.73 17.35 18.88
N ALA A 86 -17.78 16.50 18.56
CA ALA A 86 -17.78 15.08 18.91
C ALA A 86 -16.42 14.71 19.51
N HIS A 87 -16.41 13.85 20.52
CA HIS A 87 -15.21 13.43 21.25
C HIS A 87 -15.38 12.01 21.80
N ILE A 88 -14.32 11.21 21.70
CA ILE A 88 -14.23 9.86 22.23
C ILE A 88 -12.88 9.73 22.92
N LEU A 89 -12.87 9.14 24.11
CA LEU A 89 -11.67 8.71 24.82
C LEU A 89 -11.91 7.30 25.33
N VAL A 90 -11.04 6.37 24.95
CA VAL A 90 -11.03 4.99 25.43
C VAL A 90 -9.65 4.71 25.97
N SER A 91 -9.56 4.19 27.19
CA SER A 91 -8.33 3.65 27.74
C SER A 91 -8.57 2.30 28.40
N GLY A 92 -7.58 1.42 28.33
CA GLY A 92 -7.65 0.08 28.91
C GLY A 92 -6.28 -0.51 29.19
N GLU A 93 -6.29 -1.64 29.90
CA GLU A 93 -5.06 -2.37 30.23
C GLU A 93 -4.48 -3.02 28.96
N HIS A 94 -3.17 -2.89 28.76
CA HIS A 94 -2.45 -3.59 27.70
C HIS A 94 -1.72 -4.81 28.28
N ASP A 95 -2.19 -6.01 27.94
CA ASP A 95 -1.59 -7.28 28.36
C ASP A 95 -0.48 -7.76 27.37
N GLY A 96 0.24 -6.82 26.74
CA GLY A 96 1.29 -7.11 25.76
C GLY A 96 2.46 -7.90 26.35
N GLU A 97 2.90 -8.96 25.65
CA GLU A 97 4.08 -9.76 26.04
C GLU A 97 5.43 -9.11 25.64
N GLU A 98 5.41 -8.00 24.88
CA GLU A 98 6.58 -7.35 24.27
C GLU A 98 6.66 -5.87 24.69
N ASP A 99 7.86 -5.40 25.08
CA ASP A 99 8.14 -4.00 25.45
C ASP A 99 8.05 -3.10 24.20
N VAL A 100 6.83 -2.78 23.78
CA VAL A 100 6.51 -1.91 22.63
C VAL A 100 5.82 -0.66 23.17
N GLU A 101 6.36 0.50 22.81
CA GLU A 101 5.79 1.82 23.11
C GLU A 101 5.54 2.52 21.78
N GLY A 102 4.38 3.13 21.58
CA GLY A 102 4.04 3.79 20.33
C GLY A 102 3.08 4.93 20.52
N GLN A 103 3.17 5.93 19.66
CA GLN A 103 2.23 7.03 19.58
C GLN A 103 1.91 7.30 18.11
N MET A 104 0.67 7.65 17.81
CA MET A 104 0.22 8.08 16.50
C MET A 104 -0.72 9.26 16.69
N SER A 105 -0.60 10.27 15.84
CA SER A 105 -1.52 11.40 15.76
C SER A 105 -1.88 11.60 14.30
N ALA A 106 -3.15 11.74 13.99
CA ALA A 106 -3.64 12.10 12.67
C ALA A 106 -4.61 13.27 12.81
N VAL A 107 -4.47 14.26 11.94
CA VAL A 107 -5.32 15.45 11.88
C VAL A 107 -5.75 15.65 10.43
N LEU A 108 -7.06 15.81 10.26
CA LEU A 108 -7.70 16.16 9.00
C LEU A 108 -8.31 17.55 9.16
N GLU A 109 -7.82 18.52 8.41
CA GLU A 109 -8.38 19.86 8.23
C GLU A 109 -8.99 19.96 6.81
N ASP A 110 -9.72 21.04 6.54
CA ASP A 110 -10.33 21.34 5.23
C ASP A 110 -9.37 21.18 4.03
N ASP A 111 -8.14 21.71 4.16
CA ASP A 111 -7.15 21.77 3.09
C ASP A 111 -5.90 20.88 3.32
N ARG A 112 -5.89 20.10 4.41
CA ARG A 112 -4.67 19.42 4.85
C ARG A 112 -4.94 18.21 5.72
N PHE A 113 -4.19 17.15 5.46
CA PHE A 113 -4.06 15.99 6.30
C PHE A 113 -2.62 15.90 6.81
N THR A 114 -2.44 15.71 8.12
CA THR A 114 -1.14 15.43 8.73
C THR A 114 -1.24 14.19 9.59
N ALA A 115 -0.30 13.27 9.45
CA ALA A 115 -0.16 12.11 10.31
C ALA A 115 1.28 11.97 10.78
N ASP A 116 1.46 11.86 12.10
CA ASP A 116 2.74 11.64 12.76
C ASP A 116 2.66 10.36 13.58
N GLY A 117 3.74 9.59 13.60
CA GLY A 117 3.83 8.38 14.40
C GLY A 117 5.24 8.15 14.91
N ALA A 118 5.34 7.62 16.13
CA ALA A 118 6.59 7.12 16.67
C ALA A 118 6.36 5.74 17.30
N LEU A 119 7.32 4.84 17.14
CA LEU A 119 7.29 3.49 17.69
C LEU A 119 8.67 3.14 18.24
N THR A 120 8.71 2.63 19.46
CA THR A 120 9.89 2.11 20.13
C THR A 120 9.68 0.65 20.48
N MET A 121 10.65 -0.20 20.17
CA MET A 121 10.59 -1.63 20.47
C MET A 121 11.97 -2.19 20.84
N GLU A 122 12.01 -3.31 21.58
CA GLU A 122 13.27 -3.96 21.92
C GLU A 122 14.07 -4.34 20.67
N GLN A 123 15.34 -3.94 20.63
CA GLN A 123 16.24 -4.29 19.53
C GLN A 123 16.52 -5.81 19.53
N PRO A 124 16.27 -6.53 18.42
CA PRO A 124 16.60 -7.93 18.31
C PRO A 124 18.10 -8.17 18.51
N PRO A 125 18.51 -9.24 19.22
CA PRO A 125 19.92 -9.48 19.55
C PRO A 125 20.82 -9.76 18.33
N GLU A 126 20.22 -10.08 17.19
CA GLU A 126 20.91 -10.23 15.91
C GLU A 126 21.18 -8.90 15.19
N LEU A 127 20.37 -7.86 15.44
CA LEU A 127 20.53 -6.52 14.86
C LEU A 127 21.41 -5.70 15.79
N GLU A 128 22.43 -5.04 15.27
CA GLU A 128 23.32 -4.21 16.10
C GLU A 128 23.20 -2.72 15.80
N GLU A 129 23.00 -2.39 14.53
CA GLU A 129 22.80 -1.03 14.07
C GLU A 129 21.75 -1.05 12.96
N LEU A 130 20.84 -0.09 13.03
CA LEU A 130 19.89 0.26 11.98
C LEU A 130 19.89 1.78 11.88
N ASP A 131 19.90 2.28 10.66
CA ASP A 131 19.72 3.69 10.34
C ASP A 131 19.04 3.74 8.96
N VAL A 132 17.80 4.19 8.93
CA VAL A 132 16.95 4.28 7.75
C VAL A 132 16.40 5.68 7.71
N GLU A 133 16.52 6.34 6.57
CA GLU A 133 15.94 7.66 6.28
C GLU A 133 15.27 7.55 4.91
N ILE A 134 13.98 7.85 4.85
CA ILE A 134 13.21 7.89 3.61
C ILE A 134 12.48 9.22 3.60
N VAL A 135 12.67 10.01 2.56
CA VAL A 135 12.05 11.33 2.39
C VAL A 135 11.47 11.42 0.99
N GLY A 136 10.25 11.91 0.88
CA GLY A 136 9.63 12.17 -0.41
C GLY A 136 8.88 13.48 -0.41
N LYS A 137 8.85 14.13 -1.56
CA LYS A 137 8.14 15.38 -1.76
C LYS A 137 7.55 15.45 -3.16
N GLN A 138 6.26 15.74 -3.21
CA GLN A 138 5.50 16.00 -4.41
C GLN A 138 4.74 17.32 -4.24
N THR A 139 4.86 18.21 -5.21
CA THR A 139 4.21 19.53 -5.29
C THR A 139 4.01 19.86 -6.75
N GLN A 140 3.24 20.91 -7.08
CA GLN A 140 3.09 21.41 -8.45
C GLN A 140 4.40 21.52 -9.26
N GLU A 141 5.53 21.83 -8.62
CA GLU A 141 6.79 22.08 -9.33
C GLU A 141 7.78 20.91 -9.25
N THR A 142 7.55 19.90 -8.41
CA THR A 142 8.61 18.95 -8.02
C THR A 142 8.01 17.62 -7.58
N SER A 143 8.61 16.53 -8.03
CA SER A 143 8.37 15.17 -7.54
C SER A 143 9.74 14.51 -7.35
N GLU A 144 10.13 14.33 -6.08
CA GLU A 144 11.44 13.84 -5.65
C GLU A 144 11.27 12.81 -4.51
N PHE A 145 12.14 11.81 -4.49
CA PHE A 145 12.19 10.74 -3.50
C PHE A 145 13.65 10.39 -3.19
N ASP A 146 13.98 10.22 -1.92
CA ASP A 146 15.31 9.78 -1.46
C ASP A 146 15.12 8.74 -0.35
N ALA A 147 15.87 7.64 -0.43
CA ALA A 147 15.91 6.61 0.59
C ALA A 147 17.35 6.18 0.85
N ASP A 148 17.75 6.17 2.11
CA ASP A 148 19.03 5.73 2.62
C ASP A 148 18.80 4.67 3.70
N VAL A 149 19.42 3.51 3.55
CA VAL A 149 19.26 2.36 4.43
C VAL A 149 20.64 1.82 4.81
N TYR A 150 20.89 1.75 6.11
CA TYR A 150 22.05 1.11 6.71
C TYR A 150 21.61 0.10 7.75
N ALA A 151 22.20 -1.10 7.71
CA ALA A 151 22.00 -2.09 8.75
C ALA A 151 23.28 -2.90 9.01
N LEU A 152 23.59 -3.08 10.30
CA LEU A 152 24.65 -3.97 10.77
C LEU A 152 24.03 -5.12 11.55
N ILE A 153 24.19 -6.34 11.03
CA ILE A 153 23.57 -7.56 11.56
C ILE A 153 24.67 -8.52 12.03
N GLY A 154 24.69 -8.86 13.32
CA GLY A 154 25.49 -9.95 13.87
C GLY A 154 26.02 -9.73 15.29
N GLY A 155 25.35 -10.29 16.31
CA GLY A 155 25.69 -10.13 17.73
C GLY A 155 26.61 -11.20 18.37
N GLU A 156 27.06 -10.92 19.61
CA GLU A 156 28.00 -11.78 20.38
C GLU A 156 27.41 -13.15 20.82
N ASP A 157 26.09 -13.27 20.96
CA ASP A 157 25.40 -14.48 21.48
C ASP A 157 24.46 -15.18 20.47
N GLY A 158 24.15 -14.56 19.32
CA GLY A 158 23.23 -15.05 18.29
C GLY A 158 23.90 -15.14 16.93
N GLY A 159 24.68 -16.18 16.70
CA GLY A 159 25.36 -16.36 15.41
C GLY A 159 24.38 -16.39 14.24
N ILE A 160 24.84 -15.92 13.08
CA ILE A 160 24.23 -15.99 11.72
C ILE A 160 23.63 -17.39 11.37
N GLN A 161 23.87 -18.40 12.19
CA GLN A 161 23.28 -19.74 12.16
C GLN A 161 21.75 -19.80 12.12
N GLN A 162 21.00 -18.80 12.61
CA GLN A 162 19.52 -18.82 12.55
C GLN A 162 18.94 -18.25 11.25
N VAL A 163 19.52 -17.19 10.68
CA VAL A 163 19.03 -16.56 9.43
C VAL A 163 19.08 -17.54 8.25
N SER A 164 20.07 -18.44 8.22
CA SER A 164 20.25 -19.45 7.17
C SER A 164 19.27 -20.65 7.21
N THR A 165 18.40 -20.77 8.21
CA THR A 165 17.53 -21.96 8.38
C THR A 165 16.09 -21.80 7.91
N ALA A 166 15.63 -20.57 7.60
CA ALA A 166 14.24 -20.31 7.24
C ALA A 166 13.89 -20.61 5.76
N GLY A 167 14.88 -20.80 4.88
CA GLY A 167 14.64 -20.94 3.42
C GLY A 167 14.82 -22.34 2.83
N THR A 168 15.35 -23.32 3.58
CA THR A 168 15.53 -24.67 3.04
C THR A 168 15.05 -25.72 4.02
N GLY A 169 13.96 -26.40 3.66
CA GLY A 169 13.45 -27.55 4.39
C GLY A 169 14.56 -28.59 4.65
N ALA A 170 14.94 -28.69 5.92
CA ALA A 170 15.59 -29.82 6.57
C ALA A 170 16.53 -30.72 5.72
N VAL A 171 17.84 -30.40 5.71
CA VAL A 171 18.89 -31.43 5.66
C VAL A 171 19.89 -31.21 6.80
N GLN A 172 19.58 -31.78 7.96
CA GLN A 172 20.53 -31.88 9.07
C GLN A 172 21.69 -32.82 8.67
N THR A 173 22.84 -32.26 8.26
CA THR A 173 24.12 -32.97 8.35
C THR A 173 25.18 -32.12 9.05
N GLN A 174 25.89 -32.77 9.97
CA GLN A 174 26.72 -32.16 11.02
C GLN A 174 28.05 -31.60 10.52
N THR A 175 28.03 -30.49 9.77
CA THR A 175 29.20 -29.62 9.50
C THR A 175 28.81 -28.14 9.54
N GLN A 176 28.21 -27.71 10.66
CA GLN A 176 27.53 -26.41 10.88
C GLN A 176 28.43 -25.17 11.11
N ALA A 177 29.69 -25.15 10.69
CA ALA A 177 30.56 -23.96 10.84
C ALA A 177 31.36 -23.59 9.57
N GLN A 178 31.21 -24.36 8.50
CA GLN A 178 31.89 -24.12 7.22
C GLN A 178 30.92 -24.19 6.03
N GLN A 179 29.63 -24.34 6.31
CA GLN A 179 28.55 -24.18 5.36
C GLN A 179 27.83 -22.88 5.74
N GLN A 180 27.70 -21.85 4.93
CA GLN A 180 28.21 -21.52 3.60
C GLN A 180 28.20 -19.98 3.58
N ARG A 181 29.36 -19.31 3.69
CA ARG A 181 29.45 -17.94 3.14
C ARG A 181 29.34 -18.15 1.64
N LEU A 182 28.13 -17.97 1.10
CA LEU A 182 27.89 -18.15 -0.32
C LEU A 182 28.63 -17.06 -1.12
N PHE A 183 28.87 -15.90 -0.49
CA PHE A 183 29.62 -14.76 -1.01
C PHE A 183 30.41 -14.05 0.12
N GLU A 184 31.41 -13.23 -0.24
CA GLU A 184 32.10 -12.24 0.59
C GLU A 184 31.36 -10.89 0.53
N SER A 185 30.95 -10.46 -0.67
CA SER A 185 30.10 -9.29 -0.90
C SER A 185 29.19 -9.49 -2.11
N ALA A 186 28.08 -8.77 -2.14
CA ALA A 186 27.18 -8.67 -3.28
C ALA A 186 26.72 -7.22 -3.41
N SER A 187 26.71 -6.69 -4.63
CA SER A 187 26.20 -5.36 -4.93
C SER A 187 25.33 -5.37 -6.18
N THR A 188 24.36 -4.47 -6.23
CA THR A 188 23.58 -4.16 -7.42
C THR A 188 23.40 -2.66 -7.52
N ALA A 189 23.49 -2.12 -8.72
CA ALA A 189 23.26 -0.71 -8.99
C ALA A 189 22.63 -0.57 -10.37
N GLY A 190 21.78 0.43 -10.54
CA GLY A 190 21.11 0.66 -11.82
C GLY A 190 20.18 1.84 -11.79
N ASP A 191 19.53 2.03 -12.93
CA ASP A 191 18.57 3.09 -13.17
C ASP A 191 17.39 2.58 -14.02
N ILE A 192 16.25 3.22 -13.82
CA ILE A 192 15.06 3.15 -14.67
C ILE A 192 14.72 4.58 -15.07
N GLU A 193 14.55 4.81 -16.37
CA GLU A 193 14.03 6.07 -16.91
C GLU A 193 12.73 5.77 -17.66
N VAL A 194 11.66 6.46 -17.28
CA VAL A 194 10.36 6.40 -17.93
C VAL A 194 10.01 7.77 -18.47
N THR A 195 9.60 7.81 -19.73
CA THR A 195 9.05 9.00 -20.41
C THR A 195 7.70 8.65 -21.01
N GLY A 196 6.99 9.64 -21.56
CA GLY A 196 5.68 9.40 -22.18
C GLY A 196 5.69 8.41 -23.37
N ASP A 197 6.86 8.10 -23.94
CA ASP A 197 7.00 7.24 -25.12
C ASP A 197 8.15 6.22 -25.03
N THR A 198 9.10 6.37 -24.09
CA THR A 198 10.27 5.50 -23.97
C THR A 198 10.39 4.96 -22.55
N PHE A 199 10.73 3.67 -22.46
CA PHE A 199 11.16 3.01 -21.22
C PHE A 199 12.62 2.57 -21.40
N SER A 200 13.46 2.87 -20.42
CA SER A 200 14.80 2.29 -20.35
C SER A 200 15.17 1.83 -18.95
N SER A 201 15.93 0.74 -18.87
CA SER A 201 16.50 0.24 -17.64
C SER A 201 17.93 -0.23 -17.88
N SER A 202 18.84 0.21 -17.01
CA SER A 202 20.24 -0.23 -17.06
C SER A 202 20.71 -0.61 -15.67
N GLY A 203 21.65 -1.54 -15.57
CA GLY A 203 22.19 -1.89 -14.27
C GLY A 203 23.25 -2.99 -14.29
N THR A 204 23.79 -3.23 -13.11
CA THR A 204 24.87 -4.18 -12.86
C THR A 204 24.62 -4.95 -11.57
N VAL A 205 25.01 -6.22 -11.56
CA VAL A 205 25.07 -7.08 -10.37
C VAL A 205 26.47 -7.64 -10.26
N ASP A 206 27.09 -7.48 -9.10
CA ASP A 206 28.41 -8.01 -8.80
C ASP A 206 28.34 -8.84 -7.51
N VAL A 207 28.80 -10.09 -7.56
CA VAL A 207 28.87 -10.97 -6.39
C VAL A 207 30.29 -11.51 -6.28
N ASP A 208 30.98 -11.20 -5.19
CA ASP A 208 32.29 -11.75 -4.87
C ASP A 208 32.09 -13.02 -4.03
N PHE A 209 32.51 -14.18 -4.52
CA PHE A 209 32.42 -15.46 -3.82
C PHE A 209 33.59 -15.71 -2.85
N GLY A 210 34.57 -14.82 -2.86
CA GLY A 210 35.82 -14.94 -2.17
C GLY A 210 36.81 -15.87 -2.86
N THR A 211 37.96 -16.04 -2.20
CA THR A 211 39.04 -16.87 -2.77
C THR A 211 38.64 -18.35 -2.89
N ALA A 212 38.45 -18.79 -4.13
CA ALA A 212 38.16 -20.17 -4.46
C ALA A 212 39.36 -21.10 -4.18
N PRO A 213 39.13 -22.38 -3.81
CA PRO A 213 40.20 -23.33 -3.52
C PRO A 213 40.92 -23.81 -4.80
N MET A 214 41.85 -23.01 -5.35
CA MET A 214 42.75 -23.35 -6.49
C MET A 214 42.15 -24.34 -7.50
N THR A 215 40.96 -24.01 -8.00
CA THR A 215 40.42 -24.55 -9.24
C THR A 215 40.85 -23.60 -10.36
N ASP A 216 41.39 -24.15 -11.45
CA ASP A 216 41.63 -23.38 -12.69
C ASP A 216 40.41 -23.60 -13.60
N SER A 217 39.19 -23.35 -13.10
CA SER A 217 38.01 -23.41 -13.96
C SER A 217 38.04 -22.18 -14.88
N PRO A 218 37.75 -22.34 -16.19
CA PRO A 218 37.60 -21.19 -17.05
C PRO A 218 36.34 -20.41 -16.66
N ASP A 219 36.40 -19.08 -16.75
CA ASP A 219 35.21 -18.25 -16.63
C ASP A 219 34.19 -18.62 -17.72
N GLU A 220 32.93 -18.64 -17.30
CA GLU A 220 31.76 -18.85 -18.15
C GLU A 220 31.15 -17.48 -18.46
N THR A 221 30.81 -17.24 -19.72
CA THR A 221 30.23 -15.98 -20.18
C THR A 221 28.98 -16.28 -21.01
N PHE A 222 27.93 -15.53 -20.77
CA PHE A 222 26.73 -15.53 -21.57
C PHE A 222 26.37 -14.08 -21.84
N ALA A 223 26.31 -13.69 -23.10
CA ALA A 223 25.84 -12.38 -23.50
C ALA A 223 24.87 -12.52 -24.66
N PHE A 224 23.82 -11.70 -24.66
CA PHE A 224 22.97 -11.56 -25.83
C PHE A 224 22.58 -10.09 -26.07
N ASP A 225 22.39 -9.78 -27.34
CA ASP A 225 21.82 -8.53 -27.84
C ASP A 225 20.63 -8.92 -28.71
N LEU A 226 19.44 -8.44 -28.34
CA LEU A 226 18.23 -8.55 -29.13
C LEU A 226 17.90 -7.19 -29.73
N SER A 227 17.70 -7.17 -31.04
CA SER A 227 17.25 -6.00 -31.78
C SER A 227 16.15 -6.36 -32.79
N GLN A 228 15.21 -5.44 -32.98
CA GLN A 228 14.19 -5.59 -34.00
C GLN A 228 14.76 -5.30 -35.39
N THR A 229 14.35 -6.10 -36.36
CA THR A 229 14.61 -5.88 -37.78
C THR A 229 13.30 -5.50 -38.47
N GLY A 230 13.35 -4.89 -39.65
CA GLY A 230 12.11 -4.51 -40.36
C GLY A 230 11.23 -5.66 -40.86
N THR A 231 11.53 -6.93 -40.51
CA THR A 231 10.77 -8.13 -40.89
C THR A 231 10.76 -9.23 -39.81
N GLY A 232 11.14 -8.91 -38.56
CA GLY A 232 11.31 -9.87 -37.47
C GLY A 232 12.43 -9.47 -36.50
N TYR A 233 13.15 -10.42 -35.92
CA TYR A 233 14.10 -10.14 -34.81
C TYR A 233 15.49 -10.72 -35.09
N GLU A 234 16.53 -10.03 -34.63
CA GLU A 234 17.92 -10.50 -34.65
C GLU A 234 18.42 -10.63 -33.21
N ILE A 235 19.03 -11.78 -32.90
CA ILE A 235 19.62 -12.09 -31.60
C ILE A 235 21.09 -12.42 -31.83
N GLU A 236 22.00 -11.55 -31.39
CA GLU A 236 23.42 -11.84 -31.33
C GLU A 236 23.74 -12.47 -29.97
N VAL A 237 24.39 -13.63 -29.96
CA VAL A 237 24.68 -14.40 -28.75
C VAL A 237 26.17 -14.73 -28.67
N THR A 238 26.76 -14.50 -27.50
CA THR A 238 28.10 -14.94 -27.15
C THR A 238 28.03 -15.88 -25.96
N GLU A 239 28.44 -17.12 -26.16
CA GLU A 239 28.36 -18.19 -25.17
C GLU A 239 29.72 -18.83 -24.95
N ARG A 240 30.16 -18.85 -23.70
CA ARG A 240 31.33 -19.58 -23.23
C ARG A 240 30.98 -20.35 -21.98
N GLU A 241 31.00 -21.67 -22.03
CA GLU A 241 30.64 -22.50 -20.88
C GLU A 241 31.36 -23.86 -20.88
N THR A 242 31.38 -24.51 -19.72
CA THR A 242 31.90 -25.85 -19.55
C THR A 242 30.79 -26.90 -19.73
N VAL A 243 30.81 -27.60 -20.85
CA VAL A 243 29.85 -28.67 -21.16
C VAL A 243 30.41 -30.06 -20.85
N PHE A 244 29.54 -30.98 -20.43
CA PHE A 244 29.92 -32.34 -20.06
C PHE A 244 29.07 -33.39 -20.77
N ASN A 245 29.68 -34.54 -21.07
CA ASN A 245 28.93 -35.67 -21.63
C ASN A 245 27.99 -36.26 -20.57
N SER A 246 26.71 -36.43 -20.92
CA SER A 246 25.68 -36.97 -20.04
C SER A 246 24.84 -38.05 -20.73
N MET A 247 23.89 -38.66 -20.01
CA MET A 247 22.96 -39.63 -20.61
C MET A 247 22.04 -38.98 -21.67
N PHE A 248 21.88 -37.66 -21.62
CA PHE A 248 20.91 -36.91 -22.43
C PHE A 248 21.56 -35.93 -23.42
N ALA A 249 22.86 -35.66 -23.29
CA ALA A 249 23.60 -34.72 -24.14
C ALA A 249 25.00 -35.27 -24.46
N ASP A 250 25.40 -35.23 -25.73
CA ASP A 250 26.75 -35.57 -26.17
C ASP A 250 27.41 -34.33 -26.82
N PRO A 251 28.18 -33.55 -26.05
CA PRO A 251 28.70 -32.28 -26.53
C PRO A 251 29.66 -32.44 -27.72
N VAL A 252 30.22 -33.64 -27.93
CA VAL A 252 31.07 -33.92 -29.10
C VAL A 252 30.24 -34.13 -30.36
N GLU A 253 29.05 -34.73 -30.26
CA GLU A 253 28.16 -34.87 -31.41
C GLU A 253 27.52 -33.54 -31.81
N GLU A 254 27.32 -32.65 -30.84
CA GLU A 254 26.67 -31.34 -30.98
C GLU A 254 27.65 -30.21 -31.33
N TRP A 255 28.80 -30.10 -30.67
CA TRP A 255 29.62 -28.87 -30.70
C TRP A 255 31.03 -29.03 -31.27
N GLU A 256 31.50 -30.26 -31.56
CA GLU A 256 32.91 -30.53 -31.96
C GLU A 256 33.39 -29.72 -33.18
N THR A 257 32.49 -29.39 -34.10
CA THR A 257 32.82 -28.63 -35.31
C THR A 257 31.76 -27.56 -35.55
N GLU A 258 32.17 -26.42 -36.13
CA GLU A 258 31.27 -25.34 -36.56
C GLU A 258 30.01 -25.85 -37.29
N ALA A 259 30.13 -26.83 -38.19
CA ALA A 259 28.99 -27.38 -38.93
C ALA A 259 28.01 -28.20 -38.06
N LYS A 260 28.49 -28.81 -36.96
CA LYS A 260 27.65 -29.50 -35.98
C LYS A 260 26.99 -28.47 -35.06
N ALA A 261 27.77 -27.51 -34.55
CA ALA A 261 27.26 -26.41 -33.72
C ALA A 261 26.14 -25.66 -34.44
N LYS A 262 26.33 -25.34 -35.73
CA LYS A 262 25.29 -24.72 -36.55
C LYS A 262 24.04 -25.58 -36.69
N ALA A 263 24.19 -26.88 -36.94
CA ALA A 263 23.04 -27.78 -37.05
C ALA A 263 22.29 -27.93 -35.71
N THR A 264 23.01 -27.92 -34.59
CA THR A 264 22.43 -27.94 -33.24
C THR A 264 21.67 -26.65 -32.95
N LEU A 265 22.26 -25.48 -33.22
CA LEU A 265 21.60 -24.19 -33.04
C LEU A 265 20.37 -24.05 -33.97
N GLU A 266 20.50 -24.43 -35.25
CA GLU A 266 19.36 -24.44 -36.18
C GLU A 266 18.23 -25.35 -35.68
N GLU A 267 18.54 -26.52 -35.11
CA GLU A 267 17.52 -27.42 -34.54
C GLU A 267 16.85 -26.83 -33.29
N GLN A 268 17.62 -26.14 -32.43
CA GLN A 268 17.10 -25.48 -31.22
C GLN A 268 16.12 -24.36 -31.57
N TYR A 269 16.51 -23.44 -32.47
CA TYR A 269 15.70 -22.27 -32.78
C TYR A 269 14.60 -22.51 -33.85
N ALA A 270 14.70 -23.58 -34.63
CA ALA A 270 13.68 -23.93 -35.63
C ALA A 270 12.34 -24.37 -35.02
N GLY A 271 12.32 -24.81 -33.76
CA GLY A 271 11.08 -25.11 -33.05
C GLY A 271 10.20 -23.87 -32.95
N THR A 272 10.74 -22.82 -32.34
CA THR A 272 10.06 -21.53 -32.16
C THR A 272 9.59 -20.93 -33.49
N ALA A 273 10.47 -20.89 -34.51
CA ALA A 273 10.06 -20.36 -35.82
C ALA A 273 8.93 -21.17 -36.46
N ALA A 274 8.96 -22.51 -36.34
CA ALA A 274 7.92 -23.37 -36.91
C ALA A 274 6.58 -23.23 -36.18
N ASP A 275 6.61 -23.04 -34.87
CA ASP A 275 5.42 -22.85 -34.04
C ASP A 275 4.77 -21.48 -34.35
N LEU A 276 5.58 -20.43 -34.55
CA LEU A 276 5.13 -19.08 -34.92
C LEU A 276 4.94 -18.88 -36.45
N GLY A 277 5.06 -19.95 -37.25
CA GLY A 277 4.83 -19.90 -38.70
C GLY A 277 5.87 -19.16 -39.55
N GLY A 278 7.01 -18.79 -38.97
CA GLY A 278 8.11 -18.08 -39.64
C GLY A 278 9.30 -18.95 -40.03
N ASP A 279 10.41 -18.30 -40.39
CA ASP A 279 11.68 -18.90 -40.74
C ASP A 279 12.79 -18.45 -39.76
N VAL A 280 13.80 -19.29 -39.55
CA VAL A 280 14.99 -18.94 -38.76
C VAL A 280 16.27 -19.19 -39.54
N THR A 281 17.23 -18.27 -39.40
CA THR A 281 18.59 -18.42 -39.93
C THR A 281 19.59 -18.26 -38.79
N VAL A 282 20.58 -19.17 -38.73
CA VAL A 282 21.68 -19.07 -37.76
C VAL A 282 23.01 -18.85 -38.50
N GLU A 283 23.77 -17.83 -38.10
CA GLU A 283 25.13 -17.57 -38.57
C GLU A 283 26.12 -17.67 -37.41
N ILE A 284 27.21 -18.44 -37.57
CA ILE A 284 28.25 -18.55 -36.54
C ILE A 284 29.43 -17.65 -36.95
N THR A 285 29.77 -16.71 -36.07
CA THR A 285 30.88 -15.77 -36.26
C THR A 285 32.19 -16.32 -35.70
N SER A 286 32.12 -17.01 -34.54
CA SER A 286 33.26 -17.66 -33.90
C SER A 286 32.88 -19.02 -33.31
N HIS A 287 33.82 -19.96 -33.36
CA HIS A 287 33.65 -21.31 -32.83
C HIS A 287 34.98 -21.83 -32.30
N GLU A 288 35.01 -22.12 -31.01
CA GLU A 288 36.05 -22.89 -30.33
C GLU A 288 35.41 -23.97 -29.46
N PHE A 289 35.90 -25.20 -29.61
CA PHE A 289 35.50 -26.33 -28.78
C PHE A 289 36.74 -27.11 -28.35
N LYS A 290 36.94 -27.24 -27.03
CA LYS A 290 38.20 -27.75 -26.48
C LYS A 290 37.97 -28.69 -25.32
N GLU A 291 38.53 -29.89 -25.43
CA GLU A 291 38.56 -30.86 -24.31
C GLU A 291 39.40 -30.31 -23.14
N LEU A 292 38.78 -30.19 -21.96
CA LEU A 292 39.41 -29.74 -20.72
C LEU A 292 39.93 -30.92 -19.89
N ASP A 293 39.12 -31.97 -19.72
CA ASP A 293 39.46 -33.15 -18.91
C ASP A 293 38.99 -34.46 -19.53
N GLN A 294 39.96 -35.24 -20.04
CA GLN A 294 39.76 -36.58 -20.63
C GLN A 294 39.19 -37.64 -19.66
N GLN A 295 39.29 -37.44 -18.35
CA GLN A 295 38.78 -38.41 -17.37
C GLN A 295 37.35 -38.11 -16.95
N ARG A 296 36.91 -36.86 -17.13
CA ARG A 296 35.57 -36.38 -16.76
C ARG A 296 34.69 -36.06 -17.96
N ASP A 297 35.19 -36.28 -19.18
CA ASP A 297 34.52 -35.98 -20.45
C ASP A 297 33.95 -34.55 -20.45
N THR A 298 34.81 -33.60 -20.07
CA THR A 298 34.49 -32.18 -19.89
C THR A 298 35.15 -31.34 -20.99
N TYR A 299 34.40 -30.41 -21.58
CA TYR A 299 34.79 -29.60 -22.72
C TYR A 299 34.45 -28.12 -22.48
N LEU A 300 35.26 -27.21 -23.00
CA LEU A 300 34.95 -25.79 -23.13
C LEU A 300 34.26 -25.57 -24.47
N LYS A 301 33.07 -25.01 -24.45
CA LYS A 301 32.33 -24.47 -25.58
C LYS A 301 32.50 -22.95 -25.57
N ASP A 302 32.91 -22.35 -26.68
CA ASP A 302 33.04 -20.90 -26.85
C ASP A 302 32.56 -20.57 -28.27
N VAL A 303 31.36 -20.00 -28.40
CA VAL A 303 30.65 -19.80 -29.67
C VAL A 303 30.02 -18.41 -29.68
N GLU A 304 30.22 -17.69 -30.79
CA GLU A 304 29.54 -16.42 -31.09
C GLU A 304 28.66 -16.65 -32.32
N TYR A 305 27.36 -16.38 -32.22
CA TYR A 305 26.41 -16.63 -33.30
C TYR A 305 25.28 -15.60 -33.33
N THR A 306 24.68 -15.42 -34.50
CA THR A 306 23.53 -14.55 -34.75
C THR A 306 22.36 -15.42 -35.19
N VAL A 307 21.20 -15.22 -34.58
CA VAL A 307 19.92 -15.86 -34.92
C VAL A 307 19.02 -14.78 -35.51
N THR A 308 18.54 -14.99 -36.73
CA THR A 308 17.58 -14.08 -37.37
C THR A 308 16.26 -14.81 -37.55
N TYR A 309 15.21 -14.31 -36.92
CA TYR A 309 13.83 -14.71 -37.12
C TYR A 309 13.16 -13.80 -38.16
N GLU A 310 12.52 -14.39 -39.16
CA GLU A 310 11.78 -13.66 -40.19
C GLU A 310 10.32 -14.13 -40.23
N GLY A 311 9.38 -13.19 -40.24
CA GLY A 311 7.95 -13.46 -40.41
C GLY A 311 7.32 -14.26 -39.28
N ILE A 312 7.78 -14.06 -38.04
CA ILE A 312 7.18 -14.65 -36.83
C ILE A 312 6.15 -13.73 -36.15
N GLU A 313 6.04 -12.47 -36.58
CA GLU A 313 5.22 -11.43 -35.95
C GLU A 313 3.74 -11.84 -35.87
N ASP A 314 3.12 -12.18 -37.01
CA ASP A 314 1.73 -12.65 -37.06
C ASP A 314 1.49 -13.86 -36.13
N GLY A 315 2.45 -14.79 -36.06
CA GLY A 315 2.32 -15.98 -35.22
C GLY A 315 2.56 -15.71 -33.74
N LEU A 316 3.32 -14.66 -33.41
CA LEU A 316 3.53 -14.19 -32.05
C LEU A 316 2.27 -13.48 -31.54
N GLU A 317 1.66 -12.64 -32.37
CA GLU A 317 0.37 -11.99 -32.12
C GLU A 317 -0.73 -13.04 -31.89
N ASP A 318 -0.86 -14.02 -32.80
CA ASP A 318 -1.83 -15.12 -32.67
C ASP A 318 -1.62 -15.94 -31.38
N ALA A 319 -0.36 -16.23 -31.02
CA ALA A 319 -0.04 -17.03 -29.84
C ALA A 319 -0.35 -16.27 -28.53
N LEU A 320 -0.04 -14.97 -28.51
CA LEU A 320 -0.33 -14.09 -27.38
C LEU A 320 -1.84 -13.88 -27.20
N ALA A 321 -2.58 -13.69 -28.30
CA ALA A 321 -4.03 -13.59 -28.28
C ALA A 321 -4.68 -14.89 -27.76
N GLU A 322 -4.19 -16.06 -28.18
CA GLU A 322 -4.69 -17.35 -27.67
C GLU A 322 -4.40 -17.50 -26.17
N GLU A 323 -3.22 -17.07 -25.69
CA GLU A 323 -2.87 -17.14 -24.27
C GLU A 323 -3.72 -16.19 -23.41
N LEU A 324 -3.92 -14.95 -23.86
CA LEU A 324 -4.80 -13.97 -23.18
C LEU A 324 -6.26 -14.44 -23.16
N ALA A 325 -6.77 -14.98 -24.27
CA ALA A 325 -8.17 -15.44 -24.34
C ALA A 325 -8.44 -16.74 -23.56
N ASP A 326 -7.43 -17.61 -23.39
CA ASP A 326 -7.54 -18.86 -22.64
C ASP A 326 -7.22 -18.68 -21.13
N ASP A 327 -6.78 -17.50 -20.68
CA ASP A 327 -6.50 -17.23 -19.28
C ASP A 327 -7.81 -17.15 -18.46
N PRO A 328 -8.02 -18.04 -17.48
CA PRO A 328 -9.25 -18.05 -16.69
C PRO A 328 -9.34 -16.92 -15.65
N SER A 329 -8.29 -16.11 -15.48
CA SER A 329 -8.24 -14.96 -14.57
C SER A 329 -8.66 -13.65 -15.21
N THR A 330 -8.82 -13.61 -16.54
CA THR A 330 -9.27 -12.45 -17.31
C THR A 330 -10.55 -12.81 -18.08
N ASP A 331 -11.62 -12.00 -18.03
CA ASP A 331 -12.82 -12.24 -18.87
C ASP A 331 -12.69 -11.57 -20.26
N LEU A 332 -11.49 -11.66 -20.85
CA LEU A 332 -11.21 -11.05 -22.15
C LEU A 332 -11.93 -11.80 -23.27
N SER A 333 -12.61 -11.04 -24.15
CA SER A 333 -13.17 -11.61 -25.35
C SER A 333 -12.07 -11.97 -26.36
N GLU A 334 -12.34 -12.94 -27.26
CA GLU A 334 -11.40 -13.28 -28.35
C GLU A 334 -11.02 -12.03 -29.18
N ASP A 335 -11.94 -11.09 -29.37
CA ASP A 335 -11.69 -9.84 -30.12
C ASP A 335 -10.81 -8.85 -29.32
N ASP A 336 -10.90 -8.83 -27.98
CA ASP A 336 -10.09 -7.95 -27.12
C ASP A 336 -8.68 -8.51 -26.92
N ALA A 337 -8.54 -9.82 -26.75
CA ALA A 337 -7.25 -10.49 -26.69
C ALA A 337 -6.44 -10.33 -27.99
N GLU A 338 -7.09 -10.41 -29.17
CA GLU A 338 -6.45 -10.11 -30.47
C GLU A 338 -5.95 -8.66 -30.54
N ARG A 339 -6.73 -7.71 -30.01
CA ARG A 339 -6.39 -6.28 -30.01
C ARG A 339 -5.19 -5.96 -29.11
N ILE A 340 -5.21 -6.46 -27.88
CA ILE A 340 -4.14 -6.32 -26.88
C ILE A 340 -2.86 -6.99 -27.40
N ALA A 341 -2.96 -8.20 -27.97
CA ALA A 341 -1.82 -8.87 -28.56
C ALA A 341 -1.20 -8.08 -29.73
N GLY A 342 -2.02 -7.42 -30.54
CA GLY A 342 -1.57 -6.51 -31.58
C GLY A 342 -0.76 -5.34 -31.00
N GLN A 343 -1.29 -4.65 -29.98
CA GLN A 343 -0.59 -3.53 -29.32
C GLN A 343 0.76 -3.98 -28.73
N LEU A 344 0.81 -5.14 -28.07
CA LEU A 344 2.03 -5.68 -27.45
C LEU A 344 3.07 -6.15 -28.46
N THR A 345 2.68 -6.51 -29.68
CA THR A 345 3.61 -6.93 -30.74
C THR A 345 4.07 -5.79 -31.64
N GLU A 346 3.41 -4.63 -31.57
CA GLU A 346 3.80 -3.40 -32.27
C GLU A 346 4.94 -2.61 -31.58
N ILE A 347 5.35 -3.00 -30.36
CA ILE A 347 6.43 -2.36 -29.60
C ILE A 347 7.74 -2.33 -30.41
N GLU A 348 8.39 -1.16 -30.46
CA GLU A 348 9.73 -1.01 -31.06
C GLU A 348 10.81 -1.31 -30.00
N ILE A 349 11.35 -2.54 -30.04
CA ILE A 349 12.50 -2.90 -29.21
C ILE A 349 13.76 -2.28 -29.83
N GLU A 350 14.22 -1.16 -29.26
CA GLU A 350 15.45 -0.51 -29.71
C GLU A 350 16.67 -1.38 -29.37
N THR A 351 16.77 -1.84 -28.11
CA THR A 351 17.90 -2.66 -27.65
C THR A 351 17.53 -3.44 -26.39
N VAL A 352 17.87 -4.73 -26.35
CA VAL A 352 17.90 -5.53 -25.12
C VAL A 352 19.25 -6.23 -25.07
N GLU A 353 20.15 -5.68 -24.26
CA GLU A 353 21.48 -6.21 -24.00
C GLU A 353 21.54 -6.83 -22.61
N PHE A 354 22.15 -8.01 -22.52
CA PHE A 354 22.45 -8.67 -21.26
C PHE A 354 23.80 -9.34 -21.36
N ASP A 355 24.64 -9.14 -20.36
CA ASP A 355 25.96 -9.75 -20.24
C ASP A 355 26.07 -10.37 -18.84
N MET A 356 26.54 -11.62 -18.77
CA MET A 356 26.82 -12.30 -17.51
C MET A 356 28.14 -13.05 -17.63
N THR A 357 29.03 -12.85 -16.68
CA THR A 357 30.26 -13.60 -16.51
C THR A 357 30.30 -14.24 -15.13
N THR A 358 30.39 -15.56 -15.10
CA THR A 358 30.52 -16.35 -13.86
C THR A 358 31.90 -16.99 -13.80
N GLY A 359 32.67 -16.65 -12.78
CA GLY A 359 33.96 -17.24 -12.46
C GLY A 359 33.93 -18.02 -11.15
N ASP A 360 35.08 -18.58 -10.77
CA ASP A 360 35.25 -19.27 -9.48
C ASP A 360 35.20 -18.28 -8.29
N GLU A 361 35.59 -17.02 -8.50
CA GLU A 361 35.73 -16.00 -7.45
C GLU A 361 34.67 -14.90 -7.51
N ALA A 362 34.00 -14.71 -8.66
CA ALA A 362 33.02 -13.65 -8.84
C ALA A 362 31.93 -14.01 -9.85
N LEU A 363 30.78 -13.38 -9.73
CA LEU A 363 29.74 -13.29 -10.74
C LEU A 363 29.52 -11.80 -11.03
N GLU A 364 29.58 -11.44 -12.31
CA GLU A 364 29.33 -10.08 -12.79
C GLU A 364 28.20 -10.19 -13.83
N ALA A 365 27.16 -9.40 -13.72
CA ALA A 365 26.09 -9.30 -14.71
C ALA A 365 25.78 -7.83 -14.98
N ALA A 366 25.41 -7.51 -16.22
CA ALA A 366 24.98 -6.20 -16.63
C ALA A 366 23.82 -6.34 -17.61
N TRP A 367 22.90 -5.38 -17.58
CA TRP A 367 21.83 -5.29 -18.56
C TRP A 367 21.63 -3.85 -19.02
N ASN A 368 21.11 -3.71 -20.22
CA ASN A 368 20.67 -2.45 -20.79
C ASN A 368 19.45 -2.73 -21.69
N VAL A 369 18.31 -2.19 -21.30
CA VAL A 369 17.03 -2.36 -21.98
C VAL A 369 16.54 -0.99 -22.40
N GLN A 370 16.17 -0.86 -23.66
CA GLN A 370 15.53 0.33 -24.20
C GLN A 370 14.39 -0.08 -25.12
N ILE A 371 13.19 0.38 -24.77
CA ILE A 371 11.94 0.12 -25.46
C ILE A 371 11.36 1.47 -25.86
N ALA A 372 11.14 1.65 -27.16
CA ALA A 372 10.45 2.81 -27.69
C ALA A 372 8.97 2.47 -27.94
N GLU A 373 8.15 3.51 -27.94
CA GLU A 373 6.70 3.43 -28.11
C GLU A 373 6.07 2.46 -27.09
N TYR A 374 6.40 2.65 -25.80
CA TYR A 374 5.90 1.81 -24.69
C TYR A 374 4.46 2.14 -24.26
N ALA A 375 3.94 3.34 -24.58
CA ALA A 375 2.58 3.75 -24.17
C ALA A 375 1.46 2.74 -24.53
N PRO A 376 1.44 2.12 -25.74
CA PRO A 376 0.46 1.09 -26.07
C PRO A 376 0.52 -0.16 -25.17
N VAL A 377 1.65 -0.45 -24.54
CA VAL A 377 1.79 -1.55 -23.55
C VAL A 377 1.07 -1.21 -22.27
N MET A 378 1.16 0.05 -21.84
CA MET A 378 0.47 0.54 -20.66
C MET A 378 -1.03 0.53 -20.88
N GLU A 379 -1.47 1.04 -22.03
CA GLU A 379 -2.86 0.95 -22.48
C GLU A 379 -3.34 -0.51 -22.47
N ALA A 380 -2.58 -1.42 -23.07
CA ALA A 380 -2.88 -2.84 -23.10
C ALA A 380 -2.94 -3.49 -21.69
N MET A 381 -2.04 -3.13 -20.77
CA MET A 381 -2.07 -3.64 -19.39
C MET A 381 -3.29 -3.15 -18.63
N MET A 382 -3.69 -1.89 -18.82
CA MET A 382 -4.88 -1.33 -18.18
C MET A 382 -6.15 -1.99 -18.69
N GLU A 383 -6.26 -2.25 -19.99
CA GLU A 383 -7.38 -2.98 -20.55
C GLU A 383 -7.45 -4.44 -20.06
N ILE A 384 -6.30 -5.07 -19.77
CA ILE A 384 -6.28 -6.37 -19.08
C ILE A 384 -6.83 -6.23 -17.66
N SER A 385 -6.39 -5.20 -16.92
CA SER A 385 -6.86 -4.92 -15.56
C SER A 385 -8.36 -4.63 -15.52
N GLU A 386 -8.87 -3.79 -16.41
CA GLU A 386 -10.30 -3.52 -16.61
C GLU A 386 -11.07 -4.84 -16.83
N ALA A 387 -10.56 -5.73 -17.69
CA ALA A 387 -11.18 -7.02 -17.96
C ALA A 387 -11.06 -8.06 -16.82
N THR A 388 -10.33 -7.75 -15.75
CA THR A 388 -10.30 -8.56 -14.51
C THR A 388 -11.30 -8.08 -13.46
N LEU A 389 -11.89 -6.89 -13.64
CA LEU A 389 -12.91 -6.33 -12.75
C LEU A 389 -14.29 -6.90 -13.09
N ASP A 390 -15.13 -7.12 -12.07
CA ASP A 390 -16.54 -7.51 -12.27
C ASP A 390 -17.41 -6.31 -12.71
N ASP A 391 -18.56 -6.53 -13.37
CA ASP A 391 -19.48 -5.51 -13.91
C ASP A 391 -19.87 -4.38 -12.90
N GLU A 392 -19.82 -4.66 -11.59
CA GLU A 392 -20.12 -3.70 -10.51
C GLU A 392 -18.92 -2.79 -10.19
N GLN A 393 -17.68 -3.28 -10.39
CA GLN A 393 -16.44 -2.52 -10.23
C GLN A 393 -16.12 -1.72 -11.52
N GLU A 394 -16.41 -2.26 -12.70
CA GLU A 394 -16.19 -1.60 -14.01
C GLU A 394 -16.77 -0.17 -14.09
N ASN A 395 -17.98 0.06 -13.55
CA ASN A 395 -18.61 1.39 -13.57
C ASN A 395 -17.97 2.40 -12.61
N THR A 396 -17.20 1.95 -11.61
CA THR A 396 -16.47 2.80 -10.66
C THR A 396 -15.13 3.23 -11.25
N PHE A 397 -14.47 2.32 -11.98
CA PHE A 397 -13.16 2.56 -12.58
C PHE A 397 -13.22 3.18 -14.00
N ASP A 398 -14.40 3.21 -14.66
CA ASP A 398 -14.60 3.79 -16.00
C ASP A 398 -14.11 5.24 -16.12
N ASP A 399 -14.39 6.08 -15.11
CA ASP A 399 -13.93 7.48 -15.08
C ASP A 399 -12.40 7.56 -14.82
N GLU A 400 -11.84 6.66 -14.00
CA GLU A 400 -10.39 6.58 -13.73
C GLU A 400 -9.60 6.12 -14.96
N PHE A 401 -10.15 5.26 -15.82
CA PHE A 401 -9.50 4.82 -17.06
C PHE A 401 -9.47 5.92 -18.13
N GLU A 402 -10.52 6.75 -18.27
CA GLU A 402 -10.49 7.93 -19.16
C GLU A 402 -9.39 8.92 -18.72
N ASP A 403 -9.18 9.07 -17.41
CA ASP A 403 -8.14 9.92 -16.85
C ASP A 403 -6.72 9.42 -17.18
N VAL A 404 -6.47 8.11 -17.24
CA VAL A 404 -5.11 7.61 -17.56
C VAL A 404 -4.70 7.92 -19.00
N ASP A 405 -5.60 7.82 -19.97
CA ASP A 405 -5.33 8.22 -21.36
C ASP A 405 -4.96 9.71 -21.44
N GLU A 406 -5.67 10.55 -20.69
CA GLU A 406 -5.40 11.98 -20.60
C GLU A 406 -4.08 12.27 -19.86
N MET A 407 -3.75 11.49 -18.82
CA MET A 407 -2.47 11.55 -18.12
C MET A 407 -1.30 11.17 -19.04
N LEU A 408 -1.38 10.05 -19.77
CA LEU A 408 -0.34 9.66 -20.75
C LEU A 408 -0.16 10.72 -21.83
N ALA A 409 -1.26 11.30 -22.33
CA ALA A 409 -1.21 12.40 -23.28
C ALA A 409 -0.63 13.70 -22.69
N ALA A 410 -0.79 13.94 -21.38
CA ALA A 410 -0.15 15.03 -20.67
C ALA A 410 1.34 14.77 -20.46
N GLN A 411 1.74 13.55 -20.08
CA GLN A 411 3.14 13.15 -19.93
C GLN A 411 3.92 13.36 -21.24
N GLN A 412 3.37 12.90 -22.36
CA GLN A 412 3.95 13.10 -23.69
C GLN A 412 4.02 14.57 -24.10
N ALA A 413 3.00 15.38 -23.76
CA ALA A 413 2.97 16.80 -24.08
C ALA A 413 3.99 17.61 -23.26
N ALA A 414 4.19 17.21 -22.00
CA ALA A 414 5.11 17.82 -21.05
C ALA A 414 6.57 17.36 -21.23
N ASP A 415 6.83 16.29 -21.99
CA ASP A 415 8.14 15.63 -22.05
C ASP A 415 8.56 15.20 -20.62
N LEU A 416 7.60 14.63 -19.87
CA LEU A 416 7.83 14.17 -18.50
C LEU A 416 8.88 13.06 -18.52
N ARG A 417 9.89 13.17 -17.67
CA ARG A 417 10.91 12.13 -17.47
C ARG A 417 11.00 11.82 -15.98
N THR A 418 10.64 10.60 -15.61
CA THR A 418 10.89 10.08 -14.27
C THR A 418 12.11 9.17 -14.29
N THR A 419 13.07 9.44 -13.40
CA THR A 419 14.28 8.64 -13.25
C THR A 419 14.33 8.09 -11.83
N VAL A 420 14.57 6.78 -11.71
CA VAL A 420 14.80 6.10 -10.44
C VAL A 420 16.18 5.46 -10.49
N GLU A 421 17.07 5.81 -9.58
CA GLU A 421 18.41 5.24 -9.43
C GLU A 421 18.50 4.46 -8.12
N TRP A 422 19.21 3.33 -8.11
CA TRP A 422 19.49 2.57 -6.88
C TRP A 422 20.93 2.08 -6.83
N ASP A 423 21.43 1.92 -5.60
CA ASP A 423 22.69 1.26 -5.28
C ASP A 423 22.50 0.45 -3.99
N VAL A 424 22.80 -0.83 -4.01
CA VAL A 424 22.68 -1.74 -2.88
C VAL A 424 23.98 -2.52 -2.75
N ASN A 425 24.54 -2.54 -1.55
CA ASN A 425 25.74 -3.27 -1.20
C ASN A 425 25.51 -4.09 0.08
N VAL A 426 25.87 -5.37 0.03
CA VAL A 426 25.82 -6.29 1.16
C VAL A 426 27.16 -6.98 1.30
N ALA A 427 27.82 -6.83 2.45
CA ALA A 427 29.16 -7.39 2.66
C ALA A 427 29.31 -8.02 4.05
N TYR A 428 30.19 -9.01 4.15
CA TYR A 428 30.64 -9.51 5.45
C TYR A 428 31.78 -8.65 5.99
N THR A 429 31.63 -8.13 7.20
CA THR A 429 32.70 -7.40 7.90
C THR A 429 33.80 -8.36 8.39
N ASP A 430 34.96 -7.79 8.74
CA ASP A 430 36.10 -8.53 9.31
C ASP A 430 35.74 -9.33 10.58
N ASP A 431 34.76 -8.82 11.34
CA ASP A 431 34.25 -9.44 12.57
C ASP A 431 33.08 -10.43 12.31
N ASN A 432 32.86 -10.78 11.03
CA ASN A 432 31.84 -11.74 10.58
C ASN A 432 30.41 -11.26 10.90
N ARG A 433 30.17 -9.96 10.71
CA ARG A 433 28.84 -9.31 10.69
C ARG A 433 28.42 -9.09 9.25
N ILE A 434 27.13 -8.92 9.00
CA ILE A 434 26.60 -8.53 7.69
C ILE A 434 26.35 -7.03 7.76
N GLU A 435 26.98 -6.28 6.86
CA GLU A 435 26.73 -4.87 6.64
C GLU A 435 25.90 -4.75 5.36
N LEU A 436 24.78 -4.03 5.46
CA LEU A 436 23.91 -3.68 4.35
C LEU A 436 23.89 -2.16 4.22
N GLU A 437 24.13 -1.67 3.03
CA GLU A 437 24.01 -0.29 2.61
C GLU A 437 23.11 -0.29 1.37
N ALA A 438 22.04 0.50 1.36
CA ALA A 438 21.20 0.68 0.20
C ALA A 438 20.79 2.15 0.08
N THR A 439 20.83 2.68 -1.13
CA THR A 439 20.36 4.02 -1.46
C THR A 439 19.46 3.94 -2.69
N ALA A 440 18.36 4.68 -2.69
CA ALA A 440 17.51 4.83 -3.86
C ALA A 440 17.04 6.28 -3.98
N THR A 441 17.02 6.82 -5.20
CA THR A 441 16.61 8.20 -5.47
C THR A 441 15.67 8.23 -6.66
N GLY A 442 14.58 8.99 -6.57
CA GLY A 442 13.62 9.23 -7.63
C GLY A 442 13.52 10.74 -7.92
N ASP A 443 13.52 11.12 -9.18
CA ASP A 443 13.34 12.51 -9.62
C ASP A 443 12.49 12.54 -10.88
N THR A 444 11.63 13.55 -10.98
CA THR A 444 10.81 13.79 -12.17
C THR A 444 11.10 15.16 -12.79
N GLU A 445 11.72 15.15 -13.97
CA GLU A 445 11.96 16.35 -14.77
C GLU A 445 10.69 16.77 -15.52
N ASN A 446 10.47 18.09 -15.65
CA ASN A 446 9.30 18.72 -16.30
C ASN A 446 7.96 18.43 -15.60
N TYR A 447 7.97 18.14 -14.30
CA TYR A 447 6.75 17.92 -13.51
C TYR A 447 5.80 19.13 -13.54
N ASP A 448 6.33 20.36 -13.48
CA ASP A 448 5.56 21.61 -13.58
C ASP A 448 4.78 21.74 -14.90
N ALA A 449 5.41 21.35 -16.01
CA ALA A 449 4.76 21.34 -17.31
C ALA A 449 3.68 20.24 -17.40
N TYR A 450 3.87 19.12 -16.71
CA TYR A 450 2.91 18.03 -16.66
C TYR A 450 1.66 18.40 -15.87
N THR A 451 1.81 19.00 -14.68
CA THR A 451 0.67 19.49 -13.90
C THR A 451 -0.11 20.59 -14.64
N ASP A 452 0.58 21.46 -15.38
CA ASP A 452 -0.05 22.46 -16.26
C ASP A 452 -0.89 21.78 -17.38
N GLU A 453 -0.37 20.71 -17.99
CA GLU A 453 -1.07 19.97 -19.06
C GLU A 453 -2.27 19.17 -18.51
N LEU A 454 -2.20 18.64 -17.29
CA LEU A 454 -3.32 18.00 -16.59
C LEU A 454 -4.45 19.00 -16.30
N ALA A 455 -4.11 20.17 -15.75
CA ALA A 455 -5.09 21.22 -15.49
C ALA A 455 -5.77 21.74 -16.79
N ASP A 456 -5.02 21.81 -17.90
CA ASP A 456 -5.57 22.17 -19.22
C ASP A 456 -6.53 21.11 -19.79
N ARG A 457 -6.41 19.85 -19.34
CA ARG A 457 -7.28 18.72 -19.68
C ARG A 457 -8.48 18.59 -18.75
N GLY A 458 -8.40 19.16 -17.55
CA GLY A 458 -9.46 19.16 -16.55
C GLY A 458 -9.23 18.17 -15.41
N ILE A 459 -8.00 17.67 -15.28
CA ILE A 459 -7.57 16.81 -14.18
C ILE A 459 -6.92 17.71 -13.13
N ASP A 460 -7.59 17.87 -11.98
CA ASP A 460 -7.16 18.75 -10.90
C ASP A 460 -6.14 18.05 -9.98
N VAL A 461 -4.86 18.12 -10.36
CA VAL A 461 -3.72 17.78 -9.49
C VAL A 461 -3.01 19.01 -8.94
N ALA A 462 -3.49 20.20 -9.31
CA ALA A 462 -2.75 21.44 -9.15
C ALA A 462 -2.58 21.83 -7.68
N ASP A 463 -3.43 21.43 -6.76
CA ASP A 463 -3.32 21.89 -5.37
C ASP A 463 -2.84 20.78 -4.40
N GLN A 464 -2.42 19.63 -4.95
CA GLN A 464 -1.87 18.52 -4.19
C GLN A 464 -0.39 18.72 -3.84
N GLU A 465 -0.09 18.82 -2.55
CA GLU A 465 1.26 18.84 -1.98
C GLU A 465 1.42 17.69 -0.99
N THR A 466 2.25 16.71 -1.32
CA THR A 466 2.55 15.58 -0.43
C THR A 466 3.99 15.65 0.03
N THR A 467 4.23 15.58 1.34
CA THR A 467 5.56 15.39 1.92
C THR A 467 5.50 14.24 2.91
N PHE A 468 6.44 13.32 2.82
CA PHE A 468 6.59 12.28 3.82
C PHE A 468 8.05 12.12 4.22
N GLU A 469 8.26 11.80 5.48
CA GLU A 469 9.57 11.47 6.03
C GLU A 469 9.40 10.30 7.00
N PHE A 470 10.26 9.30 6.86
CA PHE A 470 10.28 8.09 7.68
C PHE A 470 11.71 7.82 8.09
N ASN A 471 11.92 7.67 9.40
CA ASN A 471 13.21 7.40 10.00
C ASN A 471 13.10 6.14 10.87
N ALA A 472 14.08 5.24 10.78
CA ALA A 472 14.20 4.14 11.73
C ALA A 472 15.65 3.94 12.15
N TYR A 473 15.91 3.95 13.46
CA TYR A 473 17.27 3.85 13.99
C TYR A 473 17.35 3.09 15.30
N THR A 474 18.50 2.46 15.55
CA THR A 474 18.78 1.83 16.84
C THR A 474 19.47 2.81 17.79
N GLU A 475 18.92 3.00 18.99
CA GLU A 475 19.55 3.75 20.09
C GLU A 475 19.36 3.00 21.42
N ASP A 476 20.39 2.96 22.27
CA ASP A 476 20.35 2.41 23.64
C ASP A 476 19.81 0.97 23.84
N GLY A 477 19.71 0.16 22.76
CA GLY A 477 19.20 -1.21 22.79
C GLY A 477 17.74 -1.34 22.34
N GLU A 478 17.19 -0.29 21.76
CA GLU A 478 15.84 -0.18 21.23
C GLU A 478 15.91 0.21 19.74
N ILE A 479 14.90 -0.19 18.97
CA ILE A 479 14.64 0.36 17.64
C ILE A 479 13.61 1.46 17.82
N ASN A 480 13.93 2.65 17.33
CA ASN A 480 13.03 3.80 17.25
C ASN A 480 12.63 3.96 15.79
N VAL A 481 11.35 4.19 15.55
CA VAL A 481 10.77 4.46 14.24
C VAL A 481 9.97 5.75 14.38
N ASP A 482 10.22 6.72 13.53
CA ASP A 482 9.52 7.99 13.46
C ASP A 482 8.99 8.16 12.02
N GLY A 483 7.75 8.55 11.86
CA GLY A 483 7.15 8.80 10.55
C GLY A 483 6.27 10.03 10.57
N ASN A 484 6.34 10.83 9.52
CA ASN A 484 5.44 11.95 9.30
C ASN A 484 4.97 11.96 7.84
N VAL A 485 3.70 12.26 7.64
CA VAL A 485 3.06 12.44 6.34
C VAL A 485 2.24 13.72 6.40
N GLU A 486 2.38 14.58 5.41
CA GLU A 486 1.58 15.77 5.19
C GLU A 486 1.06 15.74 3.76
N VAL A 487 -0.26 15.85 3.61
CA VAL A 487 -0.95 15.97 2.31
C VAL A 487 -1.75 17.26 2.37
N GLY A 488 -1.41 18.23 1.54
CA GLY A 488 -2.22 19.42 1.30
C GLY A 488 -2.99 19.24 0.00
N MET A 489 -4.29 19.52 0.02
CA MET A 489 -5.14 19.50 -1.17
C MET A 489 -6.39 20.34 -0.87
N ASP A 490 -6.86 21.10 -1.86
CA ASP A 490 -8.11 21.84 -1.72
C ASP A 490 -9.29 20.87 -1.54
N ASP A 491 -10.22 21.20 -0.63
CA ASP A 491 -11.44 20.42 -0.34
C ASP A 491 -11.15 18.94 0.07
N LEU A 492 -9.96 18.67 0.64
CA LEU A 492 -9.53 17.30 1.02
C LEU A 492 -10.45 16.66 2.06
N ALA A 493 -11.00 17.44 2.99
CA ALA A 493 -11.99 16.94 3.93
C ALA A 493 -13.29 16.50 3.24
N GLU A 494 -13.74 17.24 2.22
CA GLU A 494 -14.92 16.90 1.41
C GLU A 494 -14.67 15.62 0.63
N GLU A 495 -13.54 15.51 -0.08
CA GLU A 495 -13.18 14.33 -0.86
C GLU A 495 -13.03 13.07 0.03
N PHE A 496 -12.43 13.21 1.21
CA PHE A 496 -12.35 12.13 2.19
C PHE A 496 -13.75 11.68 2.64
N LEU A 497 -14.65 12.62 2.95
CA LEU A 497 -16.02 12.30 3.35
C LEU A 497 -16.83 11.68 2.20
N THR A 498 -16.65 12.13 0.96
CA THR A 498 -17.27 11.52 -0.22
C THR A 498 -16.78 10.06 -0.39
N SER A 499 -15.48 9.80 -0.21
CA SER A 499 -14.93 8.43 -0.28
C SER A 499 -15.52 7.50 0.78
N VAL A 500 -15.58 7.95 2.04
CA VAL A 500 -16.22 7.21 3.14
C VAL A 500 -17.72 6.99 2.85
N THR A 501 -18.38 8.01 2.31
CA THR A 501 -19.81 7.95 1.94
C THR A 501 -20.08 6.91 0.88
N THR A 502 -19.25 6.84 -0.16
CA THR A 502 -19.36 5.81 -1.20
C THR A 502 -19.16 4.41 -0.62
N ALA A 503 -18.11 4.19 0.18
CA ALA A 503 -17.86 2.88 0.80
C ALA A 503 -19.03 2.42 1.68
N MET A 504 -19.61 3.33 2.47
CA MET A 504 -20.78 3.04 3.30
C MET A 504 -22.07 2.81 2.53
N GLN A 505 -22.27 3.52 1.41
CA GLN A 505 -23.41 3.31 0.52
C GLN A 505 -23.44 1.88 -0.04
N ASP A 506 -22.26 1.32 -0.33
CA ASP A 506 -22.13 -0.04 -0.84
C ASP A 506 -22.46 -1.10 0.23
N GLU A 507 -22.19 -0.82 1.51
CA GLU A 507 -22.57 -1.70 2.61
C GLU A 507 -24.07 -1.64 2.92
N SER A 508 -24.65 -0.44 3.01
CA SER A 508 -26.10 -0.29 3.20
C SER A 508 -26.66 1.07 2.76
N ASP A 509 -27.90 1.05 2.23
CA ASP A 509 -28.67 2.25 1.90
C ASP A 509 -28.83 3.20 3.12
N GLU A 510 -28.79 2.67 4.35
CA GLU A 510 -28.97 3.42 5.60
C GLU A 510 -27.69 4.12 6.05
N LEU A 511 -26.53 3.42 6.03
CA LEU A 511 -25.22 4.03 6.27
C LEU A 511 -24.89 5.07 5.18
N GLY A 512 -25.34 4.84 3.95
CA GLY A 512 -25.17 5.78 2.85
C GLY A 512 -25.92 7.11 3.01
N ASN A 513 -27.16 7.08 3.51
CA ASN A 513 -27.91 8.32 3.80
C ASN A 513 -27.28 9.09 4.96
N PHE A 514 -26.81 8.36 5.96
CA PHE A 514 -26.09 8.90 7.10
C PHE A 514 -24.78 9.59 6.69
N ALA A 515 -24.00 8.95 5.82
CA ALA A 515 -22.74 9.50 5.35
C ALA A 515 -22.92 10.72 4.45
N SER A 516 -23.98 10.74 3.63
CA SER A 516 -24.41 11.94 2.89
C SER A 516 -24.74 13.11 3.84
N THR A 517 -25.27 12.83 5.03
CA THR A 517 -25.57 13.85 6.04
C THR A 517 -24.27 14.40 6.69
N LEU A 518 -23.20 13.60 6.74
CA LEU A 518 -21.88 14.03 7.22
C LEU A 518 -21.15 14.88 6.20
N GLU A 519 -21.25 14.55 4.91
CA GLU A 519 -20.77 15.40 3.82
C GLU A 519 -21.40 16.80 3.89
N ASP A 520 -22.72 16.88 4.13
CA ASP A 520 -23.44 18.15 4.29
C ASP A 520 -23.11 18.91 5.60
N SER A 521 -22.31 18.34 6.51
CA SER A 521 -22.03 18.94 7.83
C SER A 521 -20.79 19.83 7.91
N GLU A 522 -20.09 19.99 6.78
CA GLU A 522 -18.90 20.84 6.62
C GLU A 522 -17.86 20.62 7.75
N LEU A 523 -17.18 19.46 7.74
CA LEU A 523 -16.12 19.12 8.68
C LEU A 523 -15.03 20.21 8.71
N GLU A 524 -14.80 20.80 9.88
CA GLU A 524 -13.74 21.81 10.08
C GLU A 524 -12.40 21.13 10.40
N ILE A 525 -12.44 20.18 11.35
CA ILE A 525 -11.27 19.43 11.78
C ILE A 525 -11.70 18.09 12.39
N ALA A 526 -10.97 17.03 12.07
CA ALA A 526 -10.99 15.76 12.80
C ALA A 526 -9.58 15.42 13.28
N LYS A 527 -9.48 14.84 14.48
CA LYS A 527 -8.21 14.45 15.07
C LYS A 527 -8.34 13.09 15.77
N VAL A 528 -7.33 12.25 15.62
CA VAL A 528 -7.20 10.98 16.31
C VAL A 528 -5.79 10.87 16.87
N ASP A 529 -5.68 10.56 18.15
CA ASP A 529 -4.44 10.23 18.84
C ASP A 529 -4.55 8.81 19.40
N VAL A 530 -3.49 8.03 19.23
CA VAL A 530 -3.35 6.68 19.79
C VAL A 530 -2.03 6.62 20.52
N ASP A 531 -2.07 6.27 21.80
CA ASP A 531 -0.90 6.11 22.66
C ASP A 531 -0.90 4.69 23.23
N VAL A 532 0.19 3.97 23.00
CA VAL A 532 0.42 2.60 23.47
C VAL A 532 1.67 2.61 24.35
N ASP A 533 1.50 2.23 25.60
CA ASP A 533 2.59 2.00 26.55
C ASP A 533 2.58 0.52 26.97
N SER A 534 3.63 0.10 27.69
CA SER A 534 3.82 -1.24 28.25
C SER A 534 2.67 -1.76 29.12
N GLU A 535 1.84 -0.87 29.68
CA GLU A 535 0.74 -1.24 30.59
C GLU A 535 -0.64 -0.77 30.11
N THR A 536 -0.72 0.16 29.14
CA THR A 536 -1.98 0.83 28.78
C THR A 536 -2.06 1.16 27.30
N VAL A 537 -3.26 1.06 26.73
CA VAL A 537 -3.59 1.69 25.44
C VAL A 537 -4.59 2.81 25.70
N GLU A 538 -4.35 3.97 25.10
CA GLU A 538 -5.26 5.12 25.07
C GLU A 538 -5.55 5.49 23.61
N LEU A 539 -6.82 5.67 23.29
CA LEU A 539 -7.31 6.19 22.03
C LEU A 539 -8.16 7.40 22.34
N GLU A 540 -7.77 8.56 21.81
CA GLU A 540 -8.55 9.79 21.88
C GLU A 540 -8.88 10.24 20.46
N ALA A 541 -10.13 10.61 20.21
CA ALA A 541 -10.57 11.09 18.92
C ALA A 541 -11.57 12.22 19.08
N GLY A 542 -11.62 13.13 18.11
CA GLY A 542 -12.63 14.18 18.09
C GLY A 542 -12.82 14.80 16.72
N ALA A 543 -13.96 15.45 16.55
CA ALA A 543 -14.29 16.18 15.33
C ALA A 543 -15.08 17.45 15.65
N LYS A 544 -14.92 18.44 14.78
CA LYS A 544 -15.65 19.71 14.80
C LYS A 544 -16.28 19.95 13.44
N PHE A 545 -17.55 20.29 13.44
CA PHE A 545 -18.37 20.57 12.26
C PHE A 545 -18.84 22.03 12.28
N ASN A 546 -18.89 22.65 11.10
CA ASN A 546 -19.35 24.04 10.92
C ASN A 546 -20.87 24.13 10.74
N ASP A 547 -21.47 23.18 10.03
CA ASP A 547 -22.91 23.15 9.79
C ASP A 547 -23.54 21.91 10.41
N THR A 548 -24.11 22.07 11.59
CA THR A 548 -24.93 21.00 12.17
C THR A 548 -26.39 21.07 11.72
N GLU A 549 -26.82 22.11 10.99
CA GLU A 549 -28.23 22.25 10.52
C GLU A 549 -28.63 21.14 9.52
N SER A 550 -27.68 20.60 8.76
CA SER A 550 -27.89 19.43 7.88
C SER A 550 -28.07 18.13 8.67
N LEU A 551 -27.23 17.89 9.70
CA LEU A 551 -27.39 16.80 10.67
C LEU A 551 -28.74 16.90 11.41
N ILE A 552 -29.24 18.13 11.57
CA ILE A 552 -30.52 18.49 12.20
C ILE A 552 -31.74 18.18 11.28
N GLU A 553 -31.64 18.32 9.96
CA GLU A 553 -32.78 18.25 9.03
C GLU A 553 -33.20 16.82 8.60
N ASP A 554 -32.30 15.83 8.60
CA ASP A 554 -32.57 14.43 8.16
C ASP A 554 -32.65 13.40 9.32
N GLY A 555 -32.97 13.88 10.54
CA GLY A 555 -32.83 13.15 11.81
C GLY A 555 -33.51 11.76 11.93
N VAL A 556 -32.75 10.81 12.46
CA VAL A 556 -33.08 9.38 12.72
C VAL A 556 -34.26 9.14 13.69
N LEU A 557 -34.63 10.10 14.53
CA LEU A 557 -35.69 9.96 15.55
C LEU A 557 -37.05 10.58 15.15
N GLY A 558 -37.19 11.05 13.91
CA GLY A 558 -38.43 11.61 13.36
C GLY A 558 -38.65 13.12 13.59
N ASP A 559 -39.67 13.68 12.93
CA ASP A 559 -39.91 15.14 12.77
C ASP A 559 -40.11 15.97 14.07
N ASN A 560 -40.20 15.34 15.25
CA ASN A 560 -40.76 15.96 16.47
C ASN A 560 -39.85 15.98 17.70
N VAL A 561 -38.74 15.22 17.74
CA VAL A 561 -37.87 15.11 18.92
C VAL A 561 -36.40 15.26 18.54
N ALA A 562 -35.69 16.13 19.26
CA ALA A 562 -34.30 16.48 19.04
C ALA A 562 -33.40 15.74 19.95
N VAL A 563 -32.22 15.37 19.46
CA VAL A 563 -31.06 15.15 20.31
C VAL A 563 -30.26 16.45 20.37
N THR A 564 -29.89 16.86 21.56
CA THR A 564 -29.08 18.06 21.82
C THR A 564 -27.67 17.71 22.27
N GLN A 565 -27.52 16.59 22.98
CA GLN A 565 -26.25 16.11 23.48
C GLN A 565 -26.32 14.59 23.71
N ILE A 566 -25.20 13.89 23.52
CA ILE A 566 -25.01 12.49 23.93
C ILE A 566 -23.76 12.43 24.80
N VAL A 567 -23.85 11.71 25.91
CA VAL A 567 -22.73 11.52 26.84
C VAL A 567 -22.71 10.06 27.27
N GLY A 568 -21.63 9.35 26.99
CA GLY A 568 -21.33 8.05 27.58
C GLY A 568 -20.18 8.19 28.57
N GLU A 569 -20.34 7.64 29.77
CA GLU A 569 -19.24 7.54 30.74
C GLU A 569 -19.28 6.18 31.45
N ASN A 570 -18.10 5.58 31.62
CA ASN A 570 -17.85 4.57 32.65
C ASN A 570 -17.34 5.27 33.92
N ASP A 571 -17.90 4.95 35.08
CA ASP A 571 -17.48 5.48 36.38
C ASP A 571 -16.33 4.58 36.91
N ASP A 572 -15.16 5.14 37.29
CA ASP A 572 -14.01 4.39 37.84
C ASP A 572 -14.48 3.30 38.85
N ASP A 573 -14.40 2.00 38.50
CA ASP A 573 -14.91 0.80 39.22
C ASP A 573 -16.31 0.25 38.80
N ALA A 574 -16.97 0.72 37.73
CA ALA A 574 -18.28 0.24 37.26
C ALA A 574 -18.18 -0.87 36.19
N GLU A 575 -18.90 -1.98 36.39
CA GLU A 575 -19.05 -3.09 35.41
C GLU A 575 -20.04 -2.72 34.27
N GLU A 576 -20.54 -1.49 34.23
CA GLU A 576 -21.61 -1.02 33.34
C GLU A 576 -21.23 0.37 32.75
N VAL A 577 -21.41 0.59 31.46
CA VAL A 577 -21.37 1.92 30.81
C VAL A 577 -22.77 2.50 30.78
N ALA A 578 -22.89 3.78 31.14
CA ALA A 578 -24.14 4.52 31.05
C ALA A 578 -24.05 5.56 29.93
N THR A 579 -24.99 5.48 28.98
CA THR A 579 -25.15 6.45 27.90
C THR A 579 -26.40 7.30 28.14
N TYR A 580 -26.22 8.62 28.13
CA TYR A 580 -27.22 9.65 28.38
C TYR A 580 -27.50 10.39 27.07
N VAL A 581 -28.75 10.35 26.60
CA VAL A 581 -29.20 11.06 25.39
C VAL A 581 -30.15 12.18 25.79
N TYR A 582 -29.73 13.42 25.56
CA TYR A 582 -30.49 14.62 25.90
C TYR A 582 -31.43 14.99 24.77
N VAL A 583 -32.73 15.02 25.07
CA VAL A 583 -33.77 15.26 24.07
C VAL A 583 -34.64 16.50 24.31
N GLN A 584 -35.11 17.14 23.23
CA GLN A 584 -36.00 18.31 23.27
C GLN A 584 -37.17 18.21 22.27
N ASP A 585 -38.37 18.68 22.63
CA ASP A 585 -39.53 18.76 21.72
C ASP A 585 -39.39 19.96 20.75
N LEU A 586 -39.72 19.71 19.48
CA LEU A 586 -39.59 20.62 18.35
C LEU A 586 -40.84 21.45 18.05
N GLU A 587 -42.02 20.88 18.29
CA GLU A 587 -43.27 21.39 17.70
C GLU A 587 -44.13 22.21 18.69
N THR A 588 -43.91 22.11 20.01
CA THR A 588 -44.82 22.73 21.00
C THR A 588 -44.15 23.35 22.24
N ASP A 589 -44.71 24.46 22.75
CA ASP A 589 -44.53 24.95 24.13
C ASP A 589 -45.13 23.97 25.19
N ASP A 590 -45.41 22.71 24.82
CA ASP A 590 -46.02 21.68 25.65
C ASP A 590 -44.92 20.69 26.14
N GLU A 591 -45.16 20.02 27.26
CA GLU A 591 -44.20 19.11 27.91
C GLU A 591 -44.08 17.81 27.10
N MET A 592 -42.85 17.37 26.77
CA MET A 592 -42.56 16.08 26.13
C MET A 592 -43.31 14.94 26.84
N SER A 593 -44.04 14.12 26.09
CA SER A 593 -44.89 13.07 26.65
C SER A 593 -44.39 11.65 26.36
N GLU A 594 -44.54 10.76 27.35
CA GLU A 594 -44.25 9.31 27.23
C GLU A 594 -44.94 8.69 26.00
N ASP A 595 -46.19 9.10 25.72
CA ASP A 595 -46.95 8.62 24.56
C ASP A 595 -46.28 8.96 23.21
N GLU A 596 -45.56 10.09 23.12
CA GLU A 596 -44.82 10.50 21.90
C GLU A 596 -43.51 9.72 21.76
N LEU A 597 -42.74 9.56 22.84
CA LEU A 597 -41.49 8.79 22.83
C LEU A 597 -41.74 7.29 22.59
N THR A 598 -42.87 6.74 23.07
CA THR A 598 -43.31 5.37 22.74
C THR A 598 -43.76 5.23 21.29
N GLU A 599 -44.30 6.28 20.66
CA GLU A 599 -44.62 6.25 19.22
C GLU A 599 -43.35 6.26 18.35
N LEU A 600 -42.27 6.86 18.86
CA LEU A 600 -40.93 6.86 18.26
C LEU A 600 -40.10 5.61 18.58
N GLY A 601 -40.59 4.72 19.45
CA GLY A 601 -39.89 3.47 19.83
C GLY A 601 -38.76 3.63 20.85
N LEU A 602 -38.52 4.85 21.36
CA LEU A 602 -37.45 5.17 22.31
C LEU A 602 -37.75 4.74 23.75
N VAL A 603 -39.03 4.44 24.04
CA VAL A 603 -39.53 4.09 25.37
C VAL A 603 -40.59 3.01 25.21
N ASP A 604 -40.54 1.98 26.05
CA ASP A 604 -41.51 0.88 26.01
C ASP A 604 -42.14 0.58 27.39
N ASP A 605 -42.82 -0.57 27.50
CA ASP A 605 -43.49 -0.98 28.74
C ASP A 605 -42.49 -1.35 29.87
N ASP A 606 -41.22 -1.58 29.53
CA ASP A 606 -40.14 -1.98 30.43
C ASP A 606 -39.24 -0.79 30.85
N THR A 607 -39.27 0.35 30.13
CA THR A 607 -38.61 1.61 30.51
C THR A 607 -39.15 2.23 31.81
N GLU A 608 -38.28 2.66 32.74
CA GLU A 608 -38.67 3.38 33.95
C GLU A 608 -38.75 4.91 33.71
N VAL A 609 -39.97 5.47 33.74
CA VAL A 609 -40.24 6.89 33.46
C VAL A 609 -40.37 7.72 34.75
N TYR A 610 -39.63 8.83 34.82
CA TYR A 610 -39.64 9.81 35.90
C TYR A 610 -40.26 11.15 35.45
N GLU A 611 -41.40 11.52 36.05
CA GLU A 611 -42.08 12.81 35.80
C GLU A 611 -41.29 14.01 36.38
N PRO A 612 -41.56 15.26 35.96
CA PRO A 612 -40.88 16.45 36.48
C PRO A 612 -40.88 16.55 38.02
N GLY A 613 -39.69 16.63 38.60
CA GLY A 613 -39.46 16.67 40.05
C GLY A 613 -39.46 15.30 40.75
N GLU A 614 -39.64 14.21 40.01
CA GLU A 614 -39.30 12.85 40.41
C GLU A 614 -37.91 12.50 39.89
N GLY A 615 -37.05 11.88 40.72
CA GLY A 615 -35.73 11.47 40.25
C GLY A 615 -34.64 12.56 40.14
N ASP A 616 -34.90 13.81 40.58
CA ASP A 616 -33.93 14.93 40.56
C ASP A 616 -32.48 14.52 40.89
N ARG A 617 -31.65 14.42 39.84
CA ARG A 617 -30.20 14.21 39.90
C ARG A 617 -29.49 15.10 38.88
N GLU A 618 -28.20 15.35 39.11
CA GLU A 618 -27.34 15.97 38.09
C GLU A 618 -26.92 14.85 37.14
N PHE A 619 -27.10 15.08 35.84
CA PHE A 619 -26.66 14.19 34.77
C PHE A 619 -25.33 14.71 34.21
N PRO A 620 -24.46 13.83 33.69
CA PRO A 620 -23.21 14.24 33.08
C PRO A 620 -23.48 14.93 31.74
N GLU A 621 -22.75 16.01 31.47
CA GLU A 621 -22.79 16.77 30.21
C GLU A 621 -21.41 16.62 29.53
N MET A 622 -21.37 16.73 28.20
CA MET A 622 -20.10 16.69 27.46
C MET A 622 -19.18 17.82 27.92
N ASP A 623 -17.91 17.53 28.17
CA ASP A 623 -16.89 18.55 28.44
C ASP A 623 -16.43 19.19 27.13
N THR A 624 -17.25 20.12 26.61
CA THR A 624 -16.99 20.82 25.34
C THR A 624 -15.72 21.68 25.40
N GLU A 625 -15.35 22.19 26.58
CA GLU A 625 -14.08 22.89 26.77
C GLU A 625 -12.90 21.92 26.59
N ALA A 626 -12.96 20.71 27.15
CA ALA A 626 -11.91 19.69 26.97
C ALA A 626 -11.80 19.26 25.50
N ALA A 627 -12.92 18.92 24.86
CA ALA A 627 -12.95 18.51 23.45
C ALA A 627 -12.42 19.60 22.50
N ALA A 628 -12.83 20.86 22.70
CA ALA A 628 -12.33 21.99 21.91
C ALA A 628 -10.82 22.21 22.13
N ASN A 629 -10.33 22.05 23.37
CA ASN A 629 -8.89 22.13 23.65
C ASN A 629 -8.09 21.01 23.00
N TYR A 630 -8.63 19.79 22.92
CA TYR A 630 -8.01 18.64 22.26
C TYR A 630 -7.87 18.88 20.74
N LEU A 631 -8.93 19.40 20.11
CA LEU A 631 -8.97 19.77 18.69
C LEU A 631 -8.21 21.07 18.39
N GLY A 632 -7.90 21.87 19.42
CA GLY A 632 -7.23 23.16 19.26
C GLY A 632 -8.12 24.27 18.68
N VAL A 633 -9.45 24.13 18.76
CA VAL A 633 -10.44 25.07 18.23
C VAL A 633 -10.92 26.06 19.31
N ASP A 634 -11.26 27.29 18.90
CA ASP A 634 -11.85 28.29 19.79
C ASP A 634 -13.39 28.16 19.76
N LEU A 635 -14.02 27.97 20.92
CA LEU A 635 -15.50 28.03 21.02
C LEU A 635 -15.97 29.47 20.81
N GLU A 636 -16.80 29.72 19.79
CA GLU A 636 -17.44 31.03 19.62
C GLU A 636 -18.67 31.15 20.55
N ASP A 637 -18.77 32.24 21.33
CA ASP A 637 -19.97 32.57 22.12
C ASP A 637 -21.15 32.93 21.17
N GLU A 638 -21.78 31.98 20.47
CA GLU A 638 -23.02 32.22 19.70
C GLU A 638 -24.26 31.59 20.34
N ASP A 639 -25.37 32.34 20.27
CA ASP A 639 -26.64 32.05 20.94
C ASP A 639 -27.25 30.73 20.41
N GLY A 640 -27.41 29.75 21.31
CA GLY A 640 -27.94 28.40 21.08
C GLY A 640 -28.93 28.25 19.90
N MET A 641 -28.50 27.43 18.94
CA MET A 641 -29.34 26.91 17.87
C MET A 641 -30.24 25.77 18.39
N PRO A 642 -31.49 25.66 17.92
CA PRO A 642 -32.38 24.56 18.28
C PRO A 642 -31.88 23.27 17.64
N GLY A 643 -31.33 22.36 18.44
CA GLY A 643 -30.73 21.10 17.98
C GLY A 643 -31.75 20.06 17.60
N PHE A 644 -31.39 19.13 16.68
CA PHE A 644 -31.93 17.81 16.32
C PHE A 644 -30.80 16.95 15.72
N GLY A 645 -30.94 15.61 15.76
CA GLY A 645 -30.27 14.61 14.90
C GLY A 645 -28.77 14.30 15.09
N PHE A 646 -28.38 13.36 15.98
CA PHE A 646 -26.96 12.97 16.19
C PHE A 646 -26.68 11.47 16.35
N ALA A 647 -27.47 10.56 15.76
CA ALA A 647 -26.89 9.23 15.50
C ALA A 647 -25.67 9.36 14.55
N GLY A 648 -25.77 10.36 13.65
CA GLY A 648 -24.74 11.02 12.82
C GLY A 648 -23.30 10.98 13.32
N ALA A 649 -22.91 11.99 14.09
CA ALA A 649 -21.48 12.22 14.25
C ALA A 649 -20.74 11.25 15.22
N ILE A 650 -21.46 10.41 15.99
CA ILE A 650 -20.83 9.30 16.75
C ILE A 650 -20.49 8.12 15.84
N ALA A 651 -21.40 7.69 14.96
CA ALA A 651 -21.07 6.68 13.96
C ALA A 651 -20.09 7.22 12.90
N ALA A 652 -20.01 8.55 12.72
CA ALA A 652 -19.01 9.20 11.87
C ALA A 652 -17.61 9.05 12.48
N LEU A 653 -17.46 9.34 13.77
CA LEU A 653 -16.22 9.08 14.48
C LEU A 653 -15.91 7.58 14.53
N GLY A 654 -16.90 6.73 14.77
CA GLY A 654 -16.75 5.27 14.75
C GLY A 654 -16.27 4.74 13.40
N ALA A 655 -16.78 5.28 12.30
CA ALA A 655 -16.37 4.89 10.96
C ALA A 655 -15.08 5.54 10.49
N VAL A 656 -14.83 6.81 10.83
CA VAL A 656 -13.53 7.46 10.63
C VAL A 656 -12.46 6.68 11.38
N LEU A 657 -12.73 6.25 12.62
CA LEU A 657 -11.84 5.37 13.39
C LEU A 657 -11.71 3.98 12.75
N ALA A 658 -12.81 3.34 12.36
CA ALA A 658 -12.79 2.02 11.72
C ALA A 658 -12.01 2.06 10.39
N VAL A 659 -12.19 3.07 9.56
CA VAL A 659 -11.45 3.26 8.30
C VAL A 659 -9.98 3.59 8.58
N LEU A 660 -9.67 4.50 9.52
CA LEU A 660 -8.28 4.83 9.88
C LEU A 660 -7.53 3.62 10.46
N ILE A 661 -8.22 2.71 11.14
CA ILE A 661 -7.67 1.47 11.70
C ILE A 661 -7.61 0.35 10.64
N ALA A 662 -8.65 0.20 9.81
CA ALA A 662 -8.73 -0.82 8.75
C ALA A 662 -7.74 -0.58 7.61
N ARG A 663 -7.43 0.68 7.30
CA ARG A 663 -6.39 1.03 6.29
C ARG A 663 -4.97 0.61 6.71
N ARG A 664 -4.80 0.09 7.93
CA ARG A 664 -3.54 -0.40 8.51
C ARG A 664 -3.48 -1.93 8.63
N ALA A 665 -4.56 -2.65 8.31
CA ALA A 665 -4.67 -4.11 8.44
C ALA A 665 -4.27 -4.86 7.16
#